data_AF-A0A2P5I326-F1
#
_entry.id   AF-A0A2P5I326-F1
#
_cell.length_a   1.000
_cell.length_b   1.000
_cell.length_c   1.000
_cell.angle_alpha   90.00
_cell.angle_beta   90.00
_cell.angle_gamma   90.00
#
_symmetry.space_group_name_H-M   'P 1'
#
loop_
_entity.id
_entity.type
_entity.pdbx_description
1 polymer ?
#
loop_
_entity_poly.entity_id
_entity_poly.type
_entity_poly.pdbx_seq_one_letter_code
_entity_poly.pdbx_strand_id
1 'polypeptide(L)'
;MSTHLEELAVRFVERDGLSSEDQQEIAADAAGYVLDPAKFGYPQDQTVLTLVKSIHRWIASVDGEQPSEFAEKNREKHARVKMLSTFFSSIYQQQDPAGLAAATDALLVLITRSNFPPSSADDILTSLGSMEPENYTKQLAKTRLQILRIVQTLLFNDKSARVLQKRYEGAAFLLPILSLTQKERDPANLLEWFQTLETVLKNNEISAEVSLAAFESFSPFFPVSIRKSTAGGPETTEDELKGALRACFAANGLLAQHTFSFLLEKLDDSGSLTASAKLDILRTIRACVVSYEPVDTSLVPYVTKLWSSLKYEVRNGEVPEAVQETLSIFECLTGRLSEFNDSDAALADFLSLTWRDTADDLENPTYTEQAGSILISIAGGSVPAFCCTNPRLLEAVTRNIGQPKSSTHTKTLLVLLNNLVRTHRRLTARADKWSQRDRNAFDVDGFEIPVAVIDDIYFKNFRGHVTENPGKEQVEIAKEAANGLSLLAEAQRLRPDFTTTAAYGEDTLRDICTALSYRATNAFNVSSVYSGDLYSIDVSAVVALKTVVKVFPRGYAKILSNLVGEVDKRTWKGTVSERTLDDLHSMCQRIAYIGCADIPQSGNPIVNFALFSATLLNILSVLFNAEASIRFSAVVADALASGIAYFVKAIEDKGLRQNEELDIRICDLEGLLHAEIPDFPRLRHKQVNLYDPIPSEKAIKTTQHSVFTSFQVVGVYVVSELYQHATSLSMPADSRIPLLHLSDALRSAQNIDEDSPRASDNLAAYLSELGRAGCLVLRELSTNAQMRLDLDNRVVGCFNNVRWGSYETPLVRLRDMELYALSRGIAEAMHLSTVTTLTGINFLNLLTGNLDDPIEANPRMEAIQDYIAFLLANKFNPRAGEGIREIPVPIQAVWTTVLARIEQGLKQPEFLELREFCRFAAILAGAYARRDLPAAALASTVSHAAAKSGTEMGPYVARILSQLFSSPKKGLLDPANHTLQKPLYLQWAFQQLVQPVLGLAYPLSHDDTSVVYSIYVLHAVKSLSLGHYADDAPAVVRIVLAAMQKATNSYDVEAACGISLQILAGDPALFRSHVASLVKAAKSVYNRSLPGPAIYDGTLTAQDNKDWPVDKEQYEQGGRFRYAGDREKIRRMALRTLEVLPAQLDEHDLRAYVDEVRVHLCVALGDKVRDVRRAAEAAQSAWSRIST
;
A
#
# COMPACT_ATOMS: atom_id res chain seq x y z
N MET A 1 51.93 33.60 -7.00
CA MET A 1 52.12 33.82 -5.55
C MET A 1 51.60 32.65 -4.71
N SER A 2 50.47 31.99 -5.03
CA SER A 2 50.06 30.78 -4.28
C SER A 2 51.09 29.64 -4.39
N THR A 3 51.69 29.42 -5.56
CA THR A 3 52.81 28.48 -5.76
C THR A 3 54.05 28.81 -4.92
N HIS A 4 54.28 30.08 -4.61
CA HIS A 4 55.41 30.53 -3.77
C HIS A 4 55.16 30.24 -2.29
N LEU A 5 53.94 30.48 -1.81
CA LEU A 5 53.50 30.10 -0.46
C LEU A 5 53.42 28.58 -0.28
N GLU A 6 53.07 27.84 -1.32
CA GLU A 6 53.05 26.36 -1.34
C GLU A 6 54.47 25.77 -1.28
N GLU A 7 55.41 26.28 -2.07
CA GLU A 7 56.82 25.88 -1.99
C GLU A 7 57.44 26.26 -0.63
N LEU A 8 57.14 27.44 -0.09
CA LEU A 8 57.65 27.88 1.21
C LEU A 8 57.02 27.12 2.38
N ALA A 9 55.74 26.72 2.29
CA ALA A 9 55.08 25.89 3.31
C ALA A 9 55.68 24.48 3.38
N VAL A 10 55.98 23.88 2.23
CA VAL A 10 56.70 22.59 2.16
C VAL A 10 58.12 22.74 2.70
N ARG A 11 58.84 23.81 2.31
CA ARG A 11 60.19 24.11 2.82
C ARG A 11 60.23 24.49 4.30
N PHE A 12 59.16 25.04 4.87
CA PHE A 12 59.05 25.34 6.30
C PHE A 12 58.87 24.06 7.13
N VAL A 13 58.15 23.06 6.60
CA VAL A 13 57.99 21.73 7.21
C VAL A 13 59.26 20.87 7.04
N GLU A 14 59.98 21.00 5.92
CA GLU A 14 61.19 20.23 5.60
C GLU A 14 62.51 20.95 5.94
N ARG A 15 62.44 22.22 6.36
CA ARG A 15 63.52 23.10 6.82
C ARG A 15 64.79 23.13 5.94
N ASP A 16 64.64 23.36 4.65
CA ASP A 16 65.77 23.62 3.74
C ASP A 16 66.12 25.11 3.66
N GLY A 17 67.04 25.55 4.53
CA GLY A 17 67.86 26.75 4.35
C GLY A 17 67.15 28.11 4.49
N LEU A 18 66.13 28.23 5.34
CA LEU A 18 65.40 29.49 5.55
C LEU A 18 66.04 30.35 6.66
N SER A 19 66.32 31.61 6.35
CA SER A 19 66.86 32.61 7.29
C SER A 19 65.81 33.04 8.35
N SER A 20 66.22 33.73 9.41
CA SER A 20 65.28 34.29 10.39
C SER A 20 64.38 35.38 9.79
N GLU A 21 64.82 36.06 8.73
CA GLU A 21 63.99 37.01 7.97
C GLU A 21 62.93 36.27 7.17
N ASP A 22 63.31 35.19 6.47
CA ASP A 22 62.38 34.39 5.66
C ASP A 22 61.26 33.78 6.52
N GLN A 23 61.58 33.38 7.75
CA GLN A 23 60.59 32.85 8.70
C GLN A 23 59.60 33.92 9.19
N GLN A 24 60.03 35.17 9.33
CA GLN A 24 59.17 36.30 9.70
C GLN A 24 58.31 36.76 8.52
N GLU A 25 58.86 36.73 7.31
CA GLU A 25 58.15 37.05 6.06
C GLU A 25 57.03 36.04 5.79
N ILE A 26 57.30 34.73 5.94
CA ILE A 26 56.28 33.67 5.81
C ILE A 26 55.16 33.83 6.86
N ALA A 27 55.50 34.20 8.09
CA ALA A 27 54.52 34.43 9.15
C ALA A 27 53.65 35.67 8.88
N ALA A 28 54.24 36.74 8.34
CA ALA A 28 53.51 37.95 7.94
C ALA A 28 52.58 37.71 6.76
N ASP A 29 53.04 36.96 5.74
CA ASP A 29 52.24 36.59 4.58
C ASP A 29 51.10 35.63 4.94
N ALA A 30 51.34 34.67 5.85
CA ALA A 30 50.31 33.79 6.39
C ALA A 30 49.22 34.55 7.17
N ALA A 31 49.60 35.58 7.93
CA ALA A 31 48.65 36.45 8.63
C ALA A 31 47.86 37.35 7.66
N GLY A 32 48.53 37.90 6.65
CA GLY A 32 47.91 38.69 5.57
C GLY A 32 46.90 37.87 4.75
N TYR A 33 47.22 36.61 4.48
CA TYR A 33 46.34 35.68 3.78
C TYR A 33 45.02 35.40 4.54
N VAL A 34 45.07 35.21 5.86
CA VAL A 34 43.86 34.91 6.66
C VAL A 34 42.98 36.15 6.88
N LEU A 35 43.59 37.34 6.93
CA LEU A 35 42.88 38.60 7.16
C LEU A 35 42.29 39.22 5.88
N ASP A 36 42.92 39.03 4.71
CA ASP A 36 42.44 39.59 3.43
C ASP A 36 42.73 38.65 2.23
N PRO A 37 41.99 37.53 2.12
CA PRO A 37 42.29 36.47 1.13
C PRO A 37 42.06 36.89 -0.33
N ALA A 38 41.27 37.93 -0.59
CA ALA A 38 41.04 38.45 -1.95
C ALA A 38 42.28 39.16 -2.54
N LYS A 39 43.17 39.67 -1.69
CA LYS A 39 44.38 40.39 -2.09
C LYS A 39 45.57 39.47 -2.37
N PHE A 40 45.63 38.31 -1.73
CA PHE A 40 46.76 37.37 -1.80
C PHE A 40 46.46 36.08 -2.59
N GLY A 41 45.19 35.82 -2.92
CA GLY A 41 44.72 34.67 -3.69
C GLY A 41 44.49 33.42 -2.83
N TYR A 42 43.40 32.70 -3.07
CA TYR A 42 43.05 31.48 -2.33
C TYR A 42 43.93 30.28 -2.76
N PRO A 43 44.65 29.59 -1.85
CA PRO A 43 45.34 28.34 -2.11
C PRO A 43 44.30 27.31 -2.50
N GLN A 44 44.58 26.59 -3.59
CA GLN A 44 43.69 25.54 -4.06
C GLN A 44 43.86 24.24 -3.25
N ASP A 45 44.97 24.10 -2.51
CA ASP A 45 45.22 22.95 -1.63
C ASP A 45 44.72 23.21 -0.19
N GLN A 46 43.75 22.40 0.24
CA GLN A 46 43.14 22.48 1.57
C GLN A 46 44.13 22.21 2.72
N THR A 47 45.22 21.49 2.45
CA THR A 47 46.30 21.23 3.42
C THR A 47 47.10 22.50 3.67
N VAL A 48 47.35 23.27 2.62
CA VAL A 48 48.06 24.56 2.68
C VAL A 48 47.17 25.60 3.36
N LEU A 49 45.88 25.60 3.06
CA LEU A 49 44.89 26.40 3.77
C LEU A 49 44.85 26.08 5.28
N THR A 50 44.95 24.80 5.64
CA THR A 50 44.96 24.34 7.04
C THR A 50 46.28 24.70 7.73
N LEU A 51 47.41 24.61 7.02
CA LEU A 51 48.73 24.98 7.53
C LEU A 51 48.83 26.49 7.77
N VAL A 52 48.38 27.31 6.81
CA VAL A 52 48.33 28.76 6.92
C VAL A 52 47.38 29.21 8.05
N LYS A 53 46.20 28.58 8.18
CA LYS A 53 45.29 28.82 9.32
C LYS A 53 45.88 28.37 10.66
N SER A 54 46.73 27.33 10.67
CA SER A 54 47.41 26.85 11.88
C SER A 54 48.57 27.77 12.28
N ILE A 55 49.35 28.27 11.31
CA ILE A 55 50.38 29.29 11.52
C ILE A 55 49.74 30.59 12.04
N HIS A 56 48.61 31.03 11.46
CA HIS A 56 47.86 32.19 11.94
C HIS A 56 47.27 32.00 13.36
N ARG A 57 46.65 30.84 13.65
CA ARG A 57 46.15 30.52 15.01
C ARG A 57 47.25 30.51 16.06
N TRP A 58 48.44 30.07 15.67
CA TRP A 58 49.63 30.06 16.53
C TRP A 58 50.17 31.48 16.77
N ILE A 59 50.24 32.35 15.74
CA ILE A 59 50.57 33.79 15.91
C ILE A 59 49.56 34.47 16.87
N ALA A 60 48.29 34.06 16.82
CA ALA A 60 47.23 34.63 17.64
C ALA A 60 47.13 34.06 19.07
N SER A 61 47.82 32.95 19.41
CA SER A 61 47.61 32.26 20.71
C SER A 61 48.42 32.83 21.88
N VAL A 62 49.31 33.81 21.69
CA VAL A 62 50.15 34.45 22.74
C VAL A 62 50.91 33.44 23.64
N ASP A 63 51.09 32.20 23.20
CA ASP A 63 51.94 31.22 23.86
C ASP A 63 53.33 31.32 23.23
N GLY A 64 54.32 31.76 24.00
CA GLY A 64 55.66 32.15 23.54
C GLY A 64 56.59 31.02 23.06
N GLU A 65 56.10 29.98 22.38
CA GLU A 65 56.96 29.06 21.63
C GLU A 65 57.48 29.74 20.35
N GLN A 66 58.66 29.38 19.84
CA GLN A 66 59.19 29.89 18.56
C GLN A 66 58.72 29.04 17.36
N PRO A 67 58.56 29.60 16.14
CA PRO A 67 58.04 28.86 14.98
C PRO A 67 58.91 27.65 14.61
N SER A 68 60.22 27.77 14.85
CA SER A 68 61.19 26.69 14.66
C SER A 68 60.93 25.49 15.55
N GLU A 69 60.55 25.70 16.82
CA GLU A 69 60.32 24.61 17.78
C GLU A 69 59.01 23.85 17.49
N PHE A 70 57.96 24.55 17.03
CA PHE A 70 56.71 23.90 16.62
C PHE A 70 56.88 23.07 15.34
N ALA A 71 57.60 23.61 14.34
CA ALA A 71 57.97 22.88 13.14
C ALA A 71 58.83 21.65 13.46
N GLU A 72 59.81 21.79 14.36
CA GLU A 72 60.67 20.71 14.82
C GLU A 72 59.89 19.63 15.60
N LYS A 73 58.96 20.00 16.48
CA LYS A 73 58.07 19.05 17.18
C LYS A 73 57.15 18.29 16.22
N ASN A 74 56.61 18.94 15.18
CA ASN A 74 55.80 18.25 14.17
C ASN A 74 56.66 17.38 13.26
N ARG A 75 57.87 17.82 12.90
CA ARG A 75 58.85 17.03 12.14
C ARG A 75 59.26 15.77 12.92
N GLU A 76 59.52 15.89 14.21
CA GLU A 76 59.80 14.76 15.08
C GLU A 76 58.61 13.78 15.13
N LYS A 77 57.38 14.28 15.25
CA LYS A 77 56.18 13.43 15.22
C LYS A 77 56.03 12.70 13.88
N HIS A 78 56.23 13.38 12.75
CA HIS A 78 56.21 12.76 11.41
C HIS A 78 57.34 11.74 11.24
N ALA A 79 58.56 12.06 11.69
CA ALA A 79 59.70 11.16 11.64
C ALA A 79 59.49 9.90 12.50
N ARG A 80 58.89 10.04 13.69
CA ARG A 80 58.52 8.89 14.55
C ARG A 80 57.45 8.02 13.91
N VAL A 81 56.39 8.62 13.35
CA VAL A 81 55.34 7.88 12.62
C VAL A 81 55.91 7.19 11.39
N LYS A 82 56.80 7.86 10.64
CA LYS A 82 57.52 7.27 9.49
C LYS A 82 58.37 6.09 9.93
N MET A 83 59.21 6.26 10.95
CA MET A 83 60.07 5.20 11.48
C MET A 83 59.26 3.97 11.91
N LEU A 84 58.17 4.16 12.65
CA LEU A 84 57.28 3.06 13.06
C LEU A 84 56.61 2.41 11.84
N SER A 85 56.13 3.21 10.89
CA SER A 85 55.50 2.69 9.66
C SER A 85 56.50 1.87 8.85
N THR A 86 57.74 2.33 8.68
CA THR A 86 58.81 1.58 8.02
C THR A 86 59.14 0.28 8.76
N PHE A 87 59.26 0.32 10.09
CA PHE A 87 59.51 -0.87 10.90
C PHE A 87 58.42 -1.93 10.70
N PHE A 88 57.15 -1.57 10.89
CA PHE A 88 56.04 -2.53 10.71
C PHE A 88 55.86 -2.95 9.24
N SER A 89 56.19 -2.10 8.27
CA SER A 89 56.16 -2.47 6.84
C SER A 89 57.25 -3.49 6.48
N SER A 90 58.42 -3.41 7.12
CA SER A 90 59.50 -4.37 6.87
C SER A 90 59.12 -5.81 7.23
N ILE A 91 58.12 -6.01 8.10
CA ILE A 91 57.63 -7.34 8.49
C ILE A 91 56.96 -8.04 7.31
N TYR A 92 56.34 -7.32 6.35
CA TYR A 92 55.77 -7.94 5.14
C TYR A 92 56.82 -8.44 4.16
N GLN A 93 58.05 -7.90 4.25
CA GLN A 93 59.19 -8.34 3.46
C GLN A 93 59.87 -9.57 4.09
N GLN A 94 59.68 -9.78 5.39
CA GLN A 94 60.13 -10.97 6.08
C GLN A 94 59.20 -12.12 5.68
N GLN A 95 59.74 -13.15 5.02
CA GLN A 95 58.95 -14.28 4.53
C GLN A 95 58.43 -15.23 5.65
N ASP A 96 58.32 -14.74 6.89
CA ASP A 96 57.76 -15.45 8.04
C ASP A 96 56.34 -14.94 8.34
N PRO A 97 55.30 -15.82 8.33
CA PRO A 97 53.94 -15.41 8.66
C PRO A 97 53.75 -14.96 10.12
N ALA A 98 54.70 -15.23 11.02
CA ALA A 98 54.61 -14.83 12.42
C ALA A 98 54.72 -13.30 12.60
N GLY A 99 53.74 -12.71 13.28
CA GLY A 99 53.74 -11.27 13.61
C GLY A 99 53.04 -10.36 12.59
N LEU A 100 52.63 -10.88 11.42
CA LEU A 100 51.90 -10.11 10.40
C LEU A 100 50.60 -9.49 10.95
N ALA A 101 49.84 -10.23 11.74
CA ALA A 101 48.61 -9.71 12.35
C ALA A 101 48.87 -8.46 13.22
N ALA A 102 49.88 -8.53 14.10
CA ALA A 102 50.26 -7.41 14.96
C ALA A 102 50.83 -6.22 14.16
N ALA A 103 51.62 -6.51 13.12
CA ALA A 103 52.14 -5.49 12.20
C ALA A 103 51.02 -4.78 11.43
N THR A 104 50.01 -5.54 10.99
CA THR A 104 48.82 -5.03 10.29
C THR A 104 47.98 -4.15 11.21
N ASP A 105 47.71 -4.60 12.44
CA ASP A 105 47.01 -3.81 13.45
C ASP A 105 47.72 -2.49 13.75
N ALA A 106 49.05 -2.53 13.91
CA ALA A 106 49.85 -1.35 14.16
C ALA A 106 49.81 -0.37 12.98
N LEU A 107 49.94 -0.86 11.74
CA LEU A 107 49.88 -0.01 10.55
C LEU A 107 48.51 0.66 10.36
N LEU A 108 47.40 -0.06 10.55
CA LEU A 108 46.06 0.53 10.48
C LEU A 108 45.89 1.71 11.45
N VAL A 109 46.50 1.63 12.63
CA VAL A 109 46.49 2.72 13.61
C VAL A 109 47.38 3.88 13.18
N LEU A 110 48.51 3.62 12.50
CA LEU A 110 49.46 4.65 12.07
C LEU A 110 48.96 5.44 10.86
N ILE A 111 48.41 4.75 9.85
CA ILE A 111 47.94 5.38 8.59
C ILE A 111 46.72 6.29 8.79
N THR A 112 45.99 6.13 9.89
CA THR A 112 44.81 6.96 10.24
C THR A 112 45.16 8.20 11.08
N ARG A 113 46.44 8.41 11.45
CA ARG A 113 46.85 9.59 12.23
C ARG A 113 47.00 10.83 11.34
N SER A 114 46.64 11.99 11.89
CA SER A 114 46.72 13.29 11.21
C SER A 114 48.12 13.66 10.70
N ASN A 115 49.16 13.08 11.28
CA ASN A 115 50.57 13.33 10.97
C ASN A 115 51.21 12.18 10.17
N PHE A 116 50.40 11.32 9.53
CA PHE A 116 50.90 10.28 8.64
C PHE A 116 51.56 10.91 7.40
N PRO A 117 52.85 10.62 7.10
CA PRO A 117 53.53 11.16 5.94
C PRO A 117 53.04 10.48 4.65
N PRO A 118 52.43 11.21 3.70
CA PRO A 118 51.87 10.61 2.47
C PRO A 118 52.92 9.86 1.63
N SER A 119 54.19 10.28 1.68
CA SER A 119 55.31 9.58 1.03
C SER A 119 55.48 8.13 1.47
N SER A 120 55.08 7.80 2.69
CA SER A 120 55.20 6.44 3.22
C SER A 120 54.12 5.50 2.71
N ALA A 121 53.09 6.00 2.01
CA ALA A 121 52.12 5.13 1.35
C ALA A 121 52.79 4.22 0.30
N ASP A 122 53.73 4.77 -0.47
CA ASP A 122 54.52 4.03 -1.46
C ASP A 122 55.39 2.95 -0.81
N ASP A 123 56.10 3.29 0.26
CA ASP A 123 56.92 2.34 1.03
C ASP A 123 56.07 1.17 1.57
N ILE A 124 54.88 1.47 2.10
CA ILE A 124 53.95 0.47 2.64
C ILE A 124 53.41 -0.42 1.51
N LEU A 125 52.90 0.16 0.42
CA LEU A 125 52.34 -0.61 -0.70
C LEU A 125 53.40 -1.46 -1.39
N THR A 126 54.62 -0.94 -1.56
CA THR A 126 55.76 -1.70 -2.10
C THR A 126 56.10 -2.88 -1.19
N SER A 127 56.13 -2.67 0.13
CA SER A 127 56.40 -3.74 1.10
C SER A 127 55.30 -4.79 1.10
N LEU A 128 54.03 -4.38 1.06
CA LEU A 128 52.89 -5.28 0.92
C LEU A 128 52.95 -6.08 -0.38
N GLY A 129 53.24 -5.43 -1.50
CA GLY A 129 53.35 -6.04 -2.82
C GLY A 129 54.52 -7.00 -2.98
N SER A 130 55.54 -6.90 -2.13
CA SER A 130 56.68 -7.83 -2.10
C SER A 130 56.39 -9.17 -1.40
N MET A 131 55.24 -9.29 -0.75
CA MET A 131 54.83 -10.53 -0.06
C MET A 131 54.48 -11.62 -1.08
N GLU A 132 54.99 -12.83 -0.86
CA GLU A 132 54.59 -14.01 -1.62
C GLU A 132 53.07 -14.30 -1.43
N PRO A 133 52.29 -14.54 -2.51
CA PRO A 133 50.85 -14.83 -2.40
C PRO A 133 50.50 -16.00 -1.48
N GLU A 134 51.39 -16.99 -1.36
CA GLU A 134 51.25 -18.11 -0.41
C GLU A 134 51.28 -17.66 1.05
N ASN A 135 52.04 -16.61 1.36
CA ASN A 135 52.12 -16.06 2.72
C ASN A 135 50.88 -15.23 3.06
N TYR A 136 50.32 -14.51 2.09
CA TYR A 136 49.02 -13.85 2.22
C TYR A 136 47.91 -14.87 2.52
N THR A 137 47.78 -15.91 1.70
CA THR A 137 46.70 -16.90 1.80
C THR A 137 46.76 -17.76 3.06
N LYS A 138 47.96 -17.94 3.66
CA LYS A 138 48.15 -18.61 4.96
C LYS A 138 47.61 -17.83 6.16
N GLN A 139 47.43 -16.51 6.04
CA GLN A 139 46.88 -15.70 7.12
C GLN A 139 45.40 -16.01 7.35
N LEU A 140 44.90 -15.75 8.56
CA LEU A 140 43.46 -15.82 8.86
C LEU A 140 42.68 -14.82 7.99
N ALA A 141 41.43 -15.15 7.65
CA ALA A 141 40.58 -14.28 6.83
C ALA A 141 40.49 -12.85 7.39
N LYS A 142 40.35 -12.71 8.71
CA LYS A 142 40.35 -11.43 9.42
C LYS A 142 41.62 -10.61 9.20
N THR A 143 42.79 -11.24 9.22
CA THR A 143 44.08 -10.56 9.00
C THR A 143 44.21 -10.12 7.54
N ARG A 144 43.80 -10.99 6.59
CA ARG A 144 43.77 -10.62 5.17
C ARG A 144 42.83 -9.44 4.89
N LEU A 145 41.67 -9.38 5.56
CA LEU A 145 40.76 -8.23 5.50
C LEU A 145 41.44 -6.94 5.99
N GLN A 146 42.17 -7.01 7.10
CA GLN A 146 42.88 -5.86 7.65
C GLN A 146 43.99 -5.37 6.70
N ILE A 147 44.68 -6.28 6.00
CA ILE A 147 45.64 -5.92 4.95
C ILE A 147 44.95 -5.18 3.81
N LEU A 148 43.81 -5.68 3.33
CA LEU A 148 43.01 -5.00 2.29
C LEU A 148 42.55 -3.60 2.75
N ARG A 149 42.20 -3.44 4.03
CA ARG A 149 41.85 -2.13 4.61
C ARG A 149 43.04 -1.18 4.68
N ILE A 150 44.28 -1.66 4.84
CA ILE A 150 45.46 -0.81 4.71
C ILE A 150 45.54 -0.27 3.28
N VAL A 151 45.42 -1.15 2.28
CA VAL A 151 45.43 -0.76 0.86
C VAL A 151 44.34 0.28 0.60
N GLN A 152 43.09 -0.01 0.96
CA GLN A 152 41.98 0.92 0.80
C GLN A 152 42.23 2.26 1.48
N THR A 153 42.66 2.26 2.75
CA THR A 153 42.88 3.50 3.52
C THR A 153 43.97 4.36 2.88
N LEU A 154 45.02 3.74 2.32
CA LEU A 154 46.07 4.46 1.61
C LEU A 154 45.59 4.99 0.26
N LEU A 155 44.82 4.21 -0.50
CA LEU A 155 44.33 4.60 -1.82
C LEU A 155 43.20 5.63 -1.76
N PHE A 156 42.39 5.64 -0.70
CA PHE A 156 41.30 6.60 -0.50
C PHE A 156 41.74 7.86 0.26
N ASN A 157 42.99 7.90 0.72
CA ASN A 157 43.58 9.12 1.26
C ASN A 157 44.12 9.99 0.11
N ASP A 158 43.49 11.15 -0.12
CA ASP A 158 43.84 12.07 -1.22
C ASP A 158 45.34 12.39 -1.30
N LYS A 159 46.01 12.56 -0.16
CA LYS A 159 47.43 12.93 -0.13
C LYS A 159 48.30 11.76 -0.57
N SER A 160 48.03 10.57 -0.04
CA SER A 160 48.74 9.34 -0.40
C SER A 160 48.50 8.98 -1.87
N ALA A 161 47.25 9.05 -2.33
CA ALA A 161 46.88 8.77 -3.71
C ALA A 161 47.62 9.69 -4.71
N ARG A 162 47.68 11.00 -4.43
CA ARG A 162 48.44 11.96 -5.26
C ARG A 162 49.92 11.62 -5.35
N VAL A 163 50.54 11.20 -4.24
CA VAL A 163 51.96 10.80 -4.25
C VAL A 163 52.17 9.58 -5.14
N LEU A 164 51.30 8.57 -5.02
CA LEU A 164 51.36 7.35 -5.82
C LEU A 164 51.15 7.64 -7.31
N GLN A 165 50.14 8.43 -7.66
CA GLN A 165 49.87 8.85 -9.04
C GLN A 165 51.04 9.65 -9.65
N LYS A 166 51.68 10.52 -8.87
CA LYS A 166 52.84 11.29 -9.34
C LYS A 166 54.07 10.41 -9.60
N ARG A 167 54.23 9.32 -8.85
CA ARG A 167 55.39 8.42 -8.94
C ARG A 167 55.22 7.35 -10.02
N TYR A 168 54.00 6.88 -10.23
CA TYR A 168 53.71 5.76 -11.12
C TYR A 168 52.69 6.16 -12.17
N GLU A 169 53.15 6.27 -13.41
CA GLU A 169 52.27 6.48 -14.56
C GLU A 169 51.27 5.31 -14.69
N GLY A 170 50.02 5.62 -15.07
CA GLY A 170 48.99 4.63 -15.34
C GLY A 170 48.67 3.70 -14.15
N ALA A 171 48.90 4.15 -12.92
CA ALA A 171 48.68 3.39 -11.69
C ALA A 171 49.44 2.06 -11.57
N ALA A 172 50.66 1.98 -12.12
CA ALA A 172 51.50 0.78 -12.10
C ALA A 172 51.78 0.21 -10.69
N PHE A 173 51.66 1.02 -9.63
CA PHE A 173 51.75 0.58 -8.23
C PHE A 173 50.71 -0.49 -7.85
N LEU A 174 49.62 -0.63 -8.62
CA LEU A 174 48.60 -1.65 -8.38
C LEU A 174 49.04 -3.06 -8.78
N LEU A 175 49.98 -3.22 -9.73
CA LEU A 175 50.34 -4.53 -10.28
C LEU A 175 50.75 -5.54 -9.19
N PRO A 176 51.62 -5.20 -8.22
CA PRO A 176 51.98 -6.12 -7.15
C PRO A 176 50.80 -6.45 -6.23
N ILE A 177 49.89 -5.49 -6.00
CA ILE A 177 48.71 -5.67 -5.14
C ILE A 177 47.66 -6.56 -5.83
N LEU A 178 47.45 -6.40 -7.13
CA LEU A 178 46.58 -7.26 -7.94
C LEU A 178 47.08 -8.70 -7.93
N SER A 179 48.40 -8.90 -8.09
CA SER A 179 49.03 -10.21 -7.98
C SER A 179 48.84 -10.83 -6.58
N LEU A 180 48.97 -10.02 -5.52
CA LEU A 180 48.80 -10.50 -4.15
C LEU A 180 47.39 -11.00 -3.85
N THR A 181 46.39 -10.26 -4.33
CA THR A 181 44.96 -10.48 -4.04
C THR A 181 44.28 -11.52 -4.93
N GLN A 182 44.93 -11.94 -6.02
CA GLN A 182 44.39 -12.88 -7.02
C GLN A 182 43.92 -14.23 -6.42
N LYS A 183 44.51 -14.67 -5.30
CA LYS A 183 44.17 -15.94 -4.63
C LYS A 183 43.21 -15.78 -3.44
N GLU A 184 42.61 -14.61 -3.20
CA GLU A 184 41.61 -14.44 -2.14
C GLU A 184 40.33 -15.24 -2.44
N ARG A 185 39.74 -15.84 -1.40
CA ARG A 185 38.56 -16.71 -1.53
C ARG A 185 37.48 -16.42 -0.50
N ASP A 186 37.80 -15.63 0.54
CA ASP A 186 36.82 -15.26 1.56
C ASP A 186 35.80 -14.25 1.01
N PRO A 187 34.48 -14.50 1.11
CA PRO A 187 33.44 -13.62 0.58
C PRO A 187 33.51 -12.17 1.10
N ALA A 188 33.80 -11.96 2.38
CA ALA A 188 33.84 -10.62 2.96
C ALA A 188 35.08 -9.85 2.47
N ASN A 189 36.21 -10.54 2.34
CA ASN A 189 37.44 -9.96 1.81
C ASN A 189 37.31 -9.61 0.33
N LEU A 190 36.68 -10.48 -0.47
CA LEU A 190 36.41 -10.21 -1.89
C LEU A 190 35.49 -9.01 -2.07
N LEU A 191 34.47 -8.86 -1.22
CA LEU A 191 33.56 -7.71 -1.28
C LEU A 191 34.32 -6.39 -1.06
N GLU A 192 35.10 -6.29 0.02
CA GLU A 192 35.93 -5.13 0.34
C GLU A 192 36.95 -4.83 -0.78
N TRP A 193 37.57 -5.88 -1.33
CA TRP A 193 38.53 -5.74 -2.41
C TRP A 193 37.90 -5.25 -3.70
N PHE A 194 36.78 -5.83 -4.14
CA PHE A 194 36.10 -5.41 -5.37
C PHE A 194 35.59 -3.97 -5.27
N GLN A 195 35.05 -3.55 -4.11
CA GLN A 195 34.66 -2.16 -3.90
C GLN A 195 35.86 -1.20 -3.98
N THR A 196 36.98 -1.58 -3.36
CA THR A 196 38.22 -0.80 -3.44
C THR A 196 38.72 -0.71 -4.88
N LEU A 197 38.74 -1.84 -5.59
CA LEU A 197 39.23 -1.94 -6.96
C LEU A 197 38.37 -1.13 -7.93
N GLU A 198 37.04 -1.22 -7.84
CA GLU A 198 36.12 -0.40 -8.64
C GLU A 198 36.44 1.09 -8.49
N THR A 199 36.52 1.57 -7.25
CA THR A 199 36.74 3.00 -6.97
C THR A 199 38.10 3.45 -7.52
N VAL A 200 39.12 2.60 -7.39
CA VAL A 200 40.47 2.90 -7.90
C VAL A 200 40.48 2.92 -9.44
N LEU A 201 39.93 1.91 -10.10
CA LEU A 201 39.92 1.84 -11.57
C LEU A 201 39.12 2.99 -12.20
N LYS A 202 38.07 3.45 -11.53
CA LYS A 202 37.22 4.55 -11.98
C LYS A 202 37.86 5.92 -11.81
N ASN A 203 38.58 6.14 -10.71
CA ASN A 203 39.08 7.46 -10.33
C ASN A 203 40.54 7.73 -10.73
N ASN A 204 41.24 6.75 -11.32
CA ASN A 204 42.65 6.88 -11.71
C ASN A 204 42.81 6.70 -13.23
N GLU A 205 43.77 7.41 -13.81
CA GLU A 205 44.29 7.06 -15.13
C GLU A 205 45.08 5.74 -15.03
N ILE A 206 44.66 4.73 -15.78
CA ILE A 206 45.27 3.40 -15.77
C ILE A 206 45.93 3.07 -17.12
N SER A 207 47.01 2.30 -17.09
CA SER A 207 47.64 1.77 -18.31
C SER A 207 46.90 0.54 -18.84
N ALA A 208 47.15 0.17 -20.09
CA ALA A 208 46.62 -1.08 -20.68
C ALA A 208 47.09 -2.34 -19.91
N GLU A 209 48.31 -2.31 -19.37
CA GLU A 209 48.86 -3.39 -18.54
C GLU A 209 48.09 -3.53 -17.23
N VAL A 210 47.82 -2.41 -16.54
CA VAL A 210 47.03 -2.41 -15.29
C VAL A 210 45.57 -2.81 -15.56
N SER A 211 44.99 -2.37 -16.68
CA SER A 211 43.64 -2.77 -17.11
C SER A 211 43.54 -4.30 -17.28
N LEU A 212 44.49 -4.91 -18.01
CA LEU A 212 44.53 -6.36 -18.20
C LEU A 212 44.76 -7.11 -16.88
N ALA A 213 45.74 -6.70 -16.09
CA ALA A 213 46.03 -7.33 -14.79
C ALA A 213 44.84 -7.22 -13.83
N ALA A 214 44.13 -6.09 -13.84
CA ALA A 214 42.92 -5.92 -13.04
C ALA A 214 41.81 -6.86 -13.52
N PHE A 215 41.56 -6.91 -14.83
CA PHE A 215 40.59 -7.84 -15.41
C PHE A 215 40.90 -9.31 -15.06
N GLU A 216 42.16 -9.73 -15.18
CA GLU A 216 42.61 -11.08 -14.80
C GLU A 216 42.51 -11.37 -13.30
N SER A 217 42.52 -10.32 -12.46
CA SER A 217 42.38 -10.47 -11.02
C SER A 217 40.94 -10.77 -10.58
N PHE A 218 39.92 -10.18 -11.23
CA PHE A 218 38.52 -10.34 -10.81
C PHE A 218 37.67 -11.22 -11.74
N SER A 219 37.98 -11.32 -13.03
CA SER A 219 37.18 -12.11 -13.98
C SER A 219 37.06 -13.61 -13.65
N PRO A 220 38.04 -14.29 -13.01
CA PRO A 220 37.90 -15.71 -12.65
C PRO A 220 36.76 -16.00 -11.68
N PHE A 221 36.27 -14.99 -10.95
CA PHE A 221 35.14 -15.12 -10.02
C PHE A 221 33.77 -15.09 -10.72
N PHE A 222 33.73 -14.86 -12.04
CA PHE A 222 32.48 -14.65 -12.78
C PHE A 222 32.02 -15.88 -13.59
N PRO A 223 30.75 -16.33 -13.44
CA PRO A 223 29.72 -15.85 -12.53
C PRO A 223 29.93 -16.33 -11.08
N VAL A 224 29.57 -15.50 -10.09
CA VAL A 224 29.76 -15.80 -8.66
C VAL A 224 28.70 -16.80 -8.17
N SER A 225 29.13 -17.80 -7.40
CA SER A 225 28.24 -18.73 -6.69
C SER A 225 28.80 -19.04 -5.29
N ILE A 226 28.04 -18.75 -4.23
CA ILE A 226 28.43 -19.09 -2.85
C ILE A 226 27.88 -20.47 -2.47
N ARG A 227 28.74 -21.39 -2.02
CA ARG A 227 28.28 -22.70 -1.51
C ARG A 227 27.66 -22.54 -0.12
N LYS A 228 26.38 -22.92 0.04
CA LYS A 228 25.64 -22.91 1.33
C LYS A 228 26.07 -24.02 2.30
N SER A 229 27.33 -24.01 2.75
CA SER A 229 27.94 -25.15 3.46
C SER A 229 28.19 -24.96 4.97
N THR A 230 27.86 -23.82 5.58
CA THR A 230 28.16 -23.60 7.01
C THR A 230 26.91 -23.27 7.84
N ALA A 231 26.81 -23.92 9.00
CA ALA A 231 25.82 -23.61 10.02
C ALA A 231 26.10 -22.19 10.56
N GLY A 232 25.28 -21.23 10.16
CA GLY A 232 25.57 -19.80 10.20
C GLY A 232 25.83 -19.32 8.77
N GLY A 233 24.81 -18.74 8.13
CA GLY A 233 24.94 -18.21 6.77
C GLY A 233 26.05 -17.15 6.68
N PRO A 234 26.63 -16.91 5.48
CA PRO A 234 27.65 -15.90 5.32
C PRO A 234 27.12 -14.51 5.68
N GLU A 235 27.93 -13.66 6.34
CA GLU A 235 27.60 -12.25 6.60
C GLU A 235 27.41 -11.46 5.29
N THR A 236 28.11 -11.86 4.23
CA THR A 236 28.00 -11.31 2.87
C THR A 236 27.09 -12.17 2.00
N THR A 237 26.14 -11.51 1.33
CA THR A 237 25.20 -12.16 0.43
C THR A 237 25.80 -12.37 -0.98
N GLU A 238 25.27 -13.34 -1.71
CA GLU A 238 25.68 -13.59 -3.11
C GLU A 238 25.40 -12.39 -4.02
N ASP A 239 24.30 -11.68 -3.78
CA ASP A 239 23.92 -10.51 -4.57
C ASP A 239 24.82 -9.30 -4.33
N GLU A 240 25.31 -9.09 -3.09
CA GLU A 240 26.30 -8.05 -2.79
C GLU A 240 27.62 -8.29 -3.55
N LEU A 241 28.11 -9.54 -3.58
CA LEU A 241 29.31 -9.89 -4.32
C LEU A 241 29.12 -9.75 -5.84
N LYS A 242 27.99 -10.20 -6.38
CA LYS A 242 27.65 -9.97 -7.80
C LYS A 242 27.62 -8.48 -8.13
N GLY A 243 27.03 -7.67 -7.24
CA GLY A 243 26.99 -6.21 -7.37
C GLY A 243 28.38 -5.59 -7.44
N ALA A 244 29.26 -5.92 -6.50
CA ALA A 244 30.62 -5.39 -6.45
C ALA A 244 31.48 -5.86 -7.63
N LEU A 245 31.41 -7.14 -7.99
CA LEU A 245 32.16 -7.68 -9.13
C LEU A 245 31.70 -7.05 -10.45
N ARG A 246 30.39 -6.87 -10.64
CA ARG A 246 29.83 -6.14 -11.80
C ARG A 246 30.36 -4.72 -11.89
N ALA A 247 30.50 -4.04 -10.75
CA ALA A 247 31.02 -2.69 -10.69
C ALA A 247 32.50 -2.64 -11.14
N CYS A 248 33.31 -3.65 -10.83
CA CYS A 248 34.67 -3.79 -11.36
C CYS A 248 34.69 -3.89 -12.89
N PHE A 249 33.86 -4.76 -13.49
CA PHE A 249 33.77 -4.88 -14.96
C PHE A 249 33.39 -3.55 -15.63
N ALA A 250 32.53 -2.75 -14.99
CA ALA A 250 32.03 -1.49 -15.51
C ALA A 250 32.88 -0.26 -15.14
N ALA A 251 33.97 -0.43 -14.39
CA ALA A 251 34.67 0.69 -13.74
C ALA A 251 35.40 1.64 -14.70
N ASN A 252 35.96 1.12 -15.81
CA ASN A 252 36.80 1.90 -16.73
C ASN A 252 36.66 1.40 -18.17
N GLY A 253 36.56 2.32 -19.15
CA GLY A 253 36.40 1.99 -20.57
C GLY A 253 37.54 1.19 -21.19
N LEU A 254 38.77 1.29 -20.66
CA LEU A 254 39.91 0.47 -21.11
C LEU A 254 39.72 -1.03 -20.87
N LEU A 255 38.78 -1.42 -20.00
CA LEU A 255 38.42 -2.83 -19.77
C LEU A 255 37.58 -3.42 -20.90
N ALA A 256 36.99 -2.60 -21.78
CA ALA A 256 36.02 -3.03 -22.78
C ALA A 256 36.55 -4.14 -23.70
N GLN A 257 37.82 -4.04 -24.10
CA GLN A 257 38.47 -4.99 -25.00
C GLN A 257 38.56 -6.41 -24.44
N HIS A 258 38.64 -6.55 -23.12
CA HIS A 258 38.66 -7.84 -22.44
C HIS A 258 37.25 -8.25 -22.00
N THR A 259 36.49 -7.29 -21.46
CA THR A 259 35.18 -7.51 -20.85
C THR A 259 34.13 -7.96 -21.84
N PHE A 260 33.96 -7.27 -22.98
CA PHE A 260 32.91 -7.65 -23.92
C PHE A 260 33.20 -9.00 -24.58
N SER A 261 34.45 -9.30 -24.94
CA SER A 261 34.80 -10.63 -25.48
C SER A 261 34.44 -11.73 -24.48
N PHE A 262 34.89 -11.59 -23.22
CA PHE A 262 34.65 -12.56 -22.17
C PHE A 262 33.16 -12.78 -21.84
N LEU A 263 32.39 -11.70 -21.73
CA LEU A 263 30.96 -11.79 -21.41
C LEU A 263 30.15 -12.40 -22.55
N LEU A 264 30.46 -12.04 -23.81
CA LEU A 264 29.78 -12.59 -24.98
C LEU A 264 30.16 -14.05 -25.22
N GLU A 265 31.42 -14.43 -25.07
CA GLU A 265 31.85 -15.84 -25.16
C GLU A 265 31.14 -16.71 -24.11
N LYS A 266 30.97 -16.21 -22.88
CA LYS A 266 30.20 -16.91 -21.84
C LYS A 266 28.69 -16.95 -22.12
N LEU A 267 28.15 -15.95 -22.81
CA LEU A 267 26.74 -15.90 -23.19
C LEU A 267 26.44 -16.89 -24.32
N ASP A 268 27.32 -16.94 -25.32
CA ASP A 268 27.18 -17.76 -26.53
C ASP A 268 27.48 -19.26 -26.28
N ASP A 269 28.12 -19.61 -25.16
CA ASP A 269 28.35 -21.00 -24.74
C ASP A 269 27.05 -21.67 -24.25
N SER A 270 26.30 -22.20 -25.22
CA SER A 270 24.98 -22.85 -25.04
C SER A 270 24.96 -24.15 -24.20
N GLY A 271 26.13 -24.67 -23.78
CA GLY A 271 26.22 -26.00 -23.18
C GLY A 271 25.98 -26.11 -21.67
N SER A 272 26.06 -25.02 -20.89
CA SER A 272 26.10 -25.12 -19.41
C SER A 272 25.63 -23.88 -18.63
N LEU A 273 25.02 -22.88 -19.26
CA LEU A 273 24.68 -21.62 -18.59
C LEU A 273 23.35 -21.69 -17.85
N THR A 274 23.37 -21.48 -16.53
CA THR A 274 22.12 -21.35 -15.73
C THR A 274 21.41 -20.03 -16.03
N ALA A 275 20.08 -19.98 -15.86
CA ALA A 275 19.32 -18.74 -16.04
C ALA A 275 19.82 -17.58 -15.15
N SER A 276 20.26 -17.89 -13.92
CA SER A 276 20.84 -16.91 -12.98
C SER A 276 22.17 -16.35 -13.50
N ALA A 277 23.07 -17.21 -13.98
CA ALA A 277 24.34 -16.79 -14.57
C ALA A 277 24.15 -15.96 -15.84
N LYS A 278 23.17 -16.34 -16.67
CA LYS A 278 22.77 -15.60 -17.87
C LYS A 278 22.30 -14.18 -17.55
N LEU A 279 21.41 -14.04 -16.57
CA LEU A 279 20.97 -12.72 -16.09
C LEU A 279 22.14 -11.89 -15.54
N ASP A 280 23.09 -12.51 -14.85
CA ASP A 280 24.25 -11.82 -14.32
C ASP A 280 25.16 -11.30 -15.44
N ILE A 281 25.37 -12.08 -16.50
CA ILE A 281 26.09 -11.65 -17.71
C ILE A 281 25.38 -10.43 -18.33
N LEU A 282 24.07 -10.50 -18.58
CA LEU A 282 23.32 -9.42 -19.21
C LEU A 282 23.33 -8.13 -18.36
N ARG A 283 23.11 -8.24 -17.05
CA ARG A 283 23.20 -7.09 -16.13
C ARG A 283 24.59 -6.46 -16.14
N THR A 284 25.63 -7.28 -16.27
CA THR A 284 27.02 -6.81 -16.35
C THR A 284 27.30 -6.12 -17.68
N ILE A 285 26.83 -6.67 -18.81
CA ILE A 285 26.89 -5.99 -20.11
C ILE A 285 26.19 -4.63 -20.04
N ARG A 286 25.00 -4.55 -19.45
CA ARG A 286 24.30 -3.26 -19.30
C ARG A 286 25.11 -2.26 -18.48
N ALA A 287 25.69 -2.69 -17.36
CA ALA A 287 26.51 -1.83 -16.52
C ALA A 287 27.74 -1.27 -17.26
N CYS A 288 28.38 -2.11 -18.09
CA CYS A 288 29.48 -1.70 -18.97
C CYS A 288 29.02 -0.69 -20.03
N VAL A 289 27.91 -0.96 -20.73
CA VAL A 289 27.34 -0.06 -21.76
C VAL A 289 27.03 1.33 -21.18
N VAL A 290 26.47 1.38 -19.97
CA VAL A 290 26.11 2.64 -19.31
C VAL A 290 27.35 3.41 -18.84
N SER A 291 28.38 2.73 -18.34
CA SER A 291 29.49 3.37 -17.61
C SER A 291 30.72 3.67 -18.45
N TYR A 292 30.93 2.98 -19.59
CA TYR A 292 32.16 3.14 -20.35
C TYR A 292 32.27 4.48 -21.06
N GLU A 293 33.43 5.10 -20.88
CA GLU A 293 33.89 6.35 -21.49
C GLU A 293 35.36 6.22 -21.90
N PRO A 294 35.85 6.96 -22.92
CA PRO A 294 35.06 7.65 -23.95
C PRO A 294 34.26 6.68 -24.83
N VAL A 295 33.05 7.07 -25.24
CA VAL A 295 32.12 6.20 -26.02
C VAL A 295 32.72 5.69 -27.34
N ASP A 296 33.45 6.53 -28.07
CA ASP A 296 34.01 6.24 -29.39
C ASP A 296 35.09 5.14 -29.38
N THR A 297 35.95 5.12 -28.36
CA THR A 297 37.01 4.10 -28.26
C THR A 297 36.58 2.89 -27.44
N SER A 298 35.71 3.08 -26.44
CA SER A 298 35.40 2.05 -25.44
C SER A 298 34.09 1.29 -25.73
N LEU A 299 33.16 1.87 -26.49
CA LEU A 299 31.85 1.27 -26.77
C LEU A 299 31.58 1.02 -28.25
N VAL A 300 31.76 2.04 -29.11
CA VAL A 300 31.47 1.98 -30.56
C VAL A 300 32.07 0.75 -31.26
N PRO A 301 33.34 0.34 -31.00
CA PRO A 301 33.95 -0.82 -31.68
C PRO A 301 33.25 -2.16 -31.38
N TYR A 302 32.45 -2.22 -30.31
CA TYR A 302 31.79 -3.45 -29.84
C TYR A 302 30.30 -3.50 -30.18
N VAL A 303 29.69 -2.41 -30.66
CA VAL A 303 28.25 -2.31 -30.97
C VAL A 303 27.77 -3.45 -31.88
N THR A 304 28.49 -3.71 -32.98
CA THR A 304 28.12 -4.76 -33.93
C THR A 304 28.23 -6.16 -33.32
N LYS A 305 29.21 -6.39 -32.44
CA LYS A 305 29.39 -7.67 -31.74
C LYS A 305 28.28 -7.88 -30.71
N LEU A 306 28.00 -6.85 -29.91
CA LEU A 306 26.89 -6.84 -28.95
C LEU A 306 25.56 -7.14 -29.65
N TRP A 307 25.26 -6.48 -30.77
CA TRP A 307 24.06 -6.78 -31.57
C TRP A 307 24.00 -8.24 -32.04
N SER A 308 25.12 -8.76 -32.57
CA SER A 308 25.18 -10.08 -33.18
C SER A 308 24.86 -11.21 -32.20
N SER A 309 25.31 -11.09 -30.94
CA SER A 309 24.99 -12.06 -29.89
C SER A 309 23.62 -11.77 -29.25
N LEU A 310 23.36 -10.52 -28.84
CA LEU A 310 22.18 -10.19 -28.02
C LEU A 310 20.84 -10.27 -28.78
N LYS A 311 20.80 -10.12 -30.11
CA LYS A 311 19.52 -10.19 -30.83
C LYS A 311 18.81 -11.55 -30.67
N TYR A 312 19.58 -12.63 -30.54
CA TYR A 312 19.03 -13.97 -30.36
C TYR A 312 18.47 -14.20 -28.96
N GLU A 313 18.93 -13.42 -27.98
CA GLU A 313 18.41 -13.45 -26.61
C GLU A 313 16.98 -12.94 -26.51
N VAL A 314 16.57 -12.07 -27.43
CA VAL A 314 15.18 -11.64 -27.55
C VAL A 314 14.44 -12.50 -28.56
N ARG A 315 15.03 -12.76 -29.74
CA ARG A 315 14.39 -13.52 -30.83
C ARG A 315 14.00 -14.95 -30.41
N ASN A 316 14.86 -15.64 -29.67
CA ASN A 316 14.67 -17.02 -29.24
C ASN A 316 14.60 -17.14 -27.71
N GLY A 317 14.39 -16.03 -27.00
CA GLY A 317 14.48 -15.99 -25.54
C GLY A 317 13.35 -16.75 -24.84
N GLU A 318 13.71 -17.70 -23.99
CA GLU A 318 12.76 -18.47 -23.17
C GLU A 318 12.62 -17.94 -21.73
N VAL A 319 13.60 -17.13 -21.27
CA VAL A 319 13.64 -16.56 -19.93
C VAL A 319 13.18 -15.09 -19.98
N PRO A 320 11.97 -14.74 -19.51
CA PRO A 320 11.39 -13.41 -19.66
C PRO A 320 12.26 -12.29 -19.06
N GLU A 321 12.90 -12.54 -17.91
CA GLU A 321 13.79 -11.58 -17.26
C GLU A 321 15.03 -11.29 -18.11
N ALA A 322 15.55 -12.30 -18.82
CA ALA A 322 16.72 -12.16 -19.68
C ALA A 322 16.37 -11.39 -20.97
N VAL A 323 15.17 -11.64 -21.51
CA VAL A 323 14.62 -10.86 -22.63
C VAL A 323 14.50 -9.39 -22.23
N GLN A 324 13.90 -9.11 -21.07
CA GLN A 324 13.72 -7.74 -20.58
C GLN A 324 15.05 -7.02 -20.31
N GLU A 325 16.03 -7.72 -19.71
CA GLU A 325 17.36 -7.14 -19.48
C GLU A 325 18.07 -6.85 -20.81
N THR A 326 17.95 -7.74 -21.81
CA THR A 326 18.50 -7.52 -23.16
C THR A 326 17.86 -6.32 -23.85
N LEU A 327 16.54 -6.19 -23.78
CA LEU A 327 15.82 -5.01 -24.29
C LEU A 327 16.29 -3.72 -23.61
N SER A 328 16.58 -3.77 -22.31
CA SER A 328 17.14 -2.64 -21.56
C SER A 328 18.57 -2.31 -22.01
N ILE A 329 19.38 -3.31 -22.37
CA ILE A 329 20.70 -3.09 -22.97
C ILE A 329 20.56 -2.33 -24.30
N PHE A 330 19.63 -2.73 -25.19
CA PHE A 330 19.42 -2.02 -26.46
C PHE A 330 18.97 -0.57 -26.28
N GLU A 331 18.08 -0.32 -25.31
CA GLU A 331 17.65 1.04 -24.95
C GLU A 331 18.83 1.89 -24.45
N CYS A 332 19.61 1.38 -23.49
CA CYS A 332 20.79 2.06 -22.95
C CYS A 332 21.87 2.28 -24.02
N LEU A 333 22.14 1.27 -24.85
CA LEU A 333 23.13 1.35 -25.92
C LEU A 333 22.79 2.48 -26.90
N THR A 334 21.52 2.55 -27.29
CA THR A 334 21.04 3.60 -28.20
C THR A 334 21.13 4.99 -27.56
N GLY A 335 20.78 5.11 -26.28
CA GLY A 335 20.95 6.36 -25.51
C GLY A 335 22.41 6.81 -25.48
N ARG A 336 23.33 5.92 -25.14
CA ARG A 336 24.78 6.22 -25.06
C ARG A 336 25.39 6.61 -26.41
N LEU A 337 24.99 5.95 -27.50
CA LEU A 337 25.41 6.34 -28.85
C LEU A 337 24.86 7.70 -29.30
N SER A 338 23.77 8.18 -28.69
CA SER A 338 23.16 9.48 -29.01
C SER A 338 23.71 10.66 -28.19
N GLU A 339 24.39 10.39 -27.07
CA GLU A 339 24.95 11.44 -26.21
C GLU A 339 26.24 12.05 -26.78
N PHE A 340 26.99 11.29 -27.58
CA PHE A 340 28.26 11.69 -28.15
C PHE A 340 28.09 12.29 -29.56
N ASN A 341 28.67 13.48 -29.80
CA ASN A 341 28.41 14.26 -31.04
C ASN A 341 29.12 13.68 -32.28
N ASP A 342 30.26 13.00 -32.12
CA ASP A 342 30.97 12.38 -33.26
C ASP A 342 30.53 10.93 -33.55
N SER A 343 29.55 10.38 -32.80
CA SER A 343 28.97 9.05 -33.02
C SER A 343 27.67 9.06 -33.83
N ASP A 344 27.32 10.16 -34.49
CA ASP A 344 26.11 10.23 -35.35
C ASP A 344 26.10 9.16 -36.42
N ALA A 345 27.26 8.89 -37.02
CA ALA A 345 27.45 7.80 -37.97
C ALA A 345 27.23 6.44 -37.28
N ALA A 346 27.80 6.22 -36.10
CA ALA A 346 27.67 4.96 -35.37
C ALA A 346 26.21 4.68 -34.93
N LEU A 347 25.48 5.71 -34.49
CA LEU A 347 24.06 5.60 -34.20
C LEU A 347 23.26 5.28 -35.47
N ALA A 348 23.47 6.03 -36.56
CA ALA A 348 22.77 5.79 -37.82
C ALA A 348 23.04 4.38 -38.41
N ASP A 349 24.29 3.92 -38.31
CA ASP A 349 24.71 2.59 -38.72
C ASP A 349 24.05 1.51 -37.86
N PHE A 350 24.00 1.71 -36.54
CA PHE A 350 23.33 0.78 -35.62
C PHE A 350 21.81 0.70 -35.87
N LEU A 351 21.14 1.84 -36.08
CA LEU A 351 19.71 1.86 -36.42
C LEU A 351 19.43 1.18 -37.77
N SER A 352 20.32 1.37 -38.75
CA SER A 352 20.19 0.73 -40.07
C SER A 352 20.42 -0.78 -40.00
N LEU A 353 21.42 -1.20 -39.23
CA LEU A 353 21.73 -2.61 -38.96
C LEU A 353 20.56 -3.32 -38.27
N THR A 354 20.02 -2.72 -37.22
CA THR A 354 18.92 -3.32 -36.43
C THR A 354 17.63 -3.40 -37.25
N TRP A 355 17.30 -2.37 -38.02
CA TRP A 355 16.16 -2.40 -38.93
C TRP A 355 16.28 -3.52 -39.98
N ARG A 356 17.43 -3.61 -40.65
CA ARG A 356 17.67 -4.63 -41.68
C ARG A 356 17.47 -6.04 -41.14
N ASP A 357 17.97 -6.30 -39.94
CA ASP A 357 17.94 -7.63 -39.33
C ASP A 357 16.56 -7.98 -38.72
N THR A 358 15.68 -6.99 -38.48
CA THR A 358 14.36 -7.20 -37.83
C THR A 358 13.17 -6.98 -38.77
N ALA A 359 13.36 -6.40 -39.95
CA ALA A 359 12.28 -6.08 -40.87
C ALA A 359 11.46 -7.31 -41.32
N ASP A 360 12.13 -8.38 -41.74
CA ASP A 360 11.45 -9.63 -42.16
C ASP A 360 10.77 -10.34 -40.99
N ASP A 361 11.37 -10.22 -39.80
CA ASP A 361 10.84 -10.81 -38.57
C ASP A 361 9.58 -10.10 -38.09
N LEU A 362 9.49 -8.79 -38.30
CA LEU A 362 8.31 -8.01 -38.00
C LEU A 362 7.09 -8.49 -38.79
N GLU A 363 7.29 -8.91 -40.05
CA GLU A 363 6.22 -9.48 -40.88
C GLU A 363 5.88 -10.94 -40.52
N ASN A 364 6.77 -11.65 -39.83
CA ASN A 364 6.62 -13.06 -39.49
C ASN A 364 5.90 -13.23 -38.14
N PRO A 365 4.67 -13.79 -38.10
CA PRO A 365 3.86 -13.89 -36.87
C PRO A 365 4.56 -14.60 -35.71
N THR A 366 5.54 -15.47 -36.00
CA THR A 366 6.34 -16.16 -34.98
C THR A 366 7.29 -15.23 -34.25
N TYR A 367 7.79 -14.18 -34.93
CA TYR A 367 8.85 -13.29 -34.44
C TYR A 367 8.44 -11.81 -34.33
N THR A 368 7.21 -11.46 -34.74
CA THR A 368 6.70 -10.08 -34.73
C THR A 368 6.83 -9.42 -33.35
N GLU A 369 6.55 -10.14 -32.27
CA GLU A 369 6.62 -9.61 -30.90
C GLU A 369 8.06 -9.26 -30.51
N GLN A 370 8.98 -10.17 -30.80
CA GLN A 370 10.40 -10.05 -30.48
C GLN A 370 11.03 -8.91 -31.30
N ALA A 371 10.82 -8.90 -32.61
CA ALA A 371 11.29 -7.85 -33.51
C ALA A 371 10.72 -6.48 -33.13
N GLY A 372 9.40 -6.42 -32.88
CA GLY A 372 8.73 -5.21 -32.43
C GLY A 372 9.27 -4.67 -31.10
N SER A 373 9.49 -5.55 -30.12
CA SER A 373 10.02 -5.16 -28.80
C SER A 373 11.44 -4.59 -28.90
N ILE A 374 12.31 -5.19 -29.72
CA ILE A 374 13.66 -4.66 -29.98
C ILE A 374 13.56 -3.24 -30.58
N LEU A 375 12.75 -3.07 -31.63
CA LEU A 375 12.60 -1.77 -32.30
C LEU A 375 12.02 -0.70 -31.37
N ILE A 376 11.08 -1.07 -30.49
CA ILE A 376 10.53 -0.15 -29.47
C ILE A 376 11.59 0.24 -28.44
N SER A 377 12.40 -0.71 -27.96
CA SER A 377 13.48 -0.41 -27.01
C SER A 377 14.55 0.50 -27.61
N ILE A 378 14.94 0.25 -28.85
CA ILE A 378 15.88 1.11 -29.60
C ILE A 378 15.27 2.51 -29.78
N ALA A 379 14.04 2.60 -30.29
CA ALA A 379 13.35 3.88 -30.43
C ALA A 379 13.17 4.60 -29.08
N GLY A 380 13.05 3.86 -27.98
CA GLY A 380 12.92 4.42 -26.64
C GLY A 380 14.21 4.96 -26.03
N GLY A 381 15.38 4.63 -26.60
CA GLY A 381 16.68 4.98 -26.04
C GLY A 381 17.05 6.46 -26.18
N SER A 382 16.59 7.14 -27.23
CA SER A 382 16.86 8.57 -27.44
C SER A 382 15.86 9.21 -28.42
N VAL A 383 15.74 10.55 -28.37
CA VAL A 383 14.85 11.30 -29.29
C VAL A 383 15.28 11.12 -30.76
N PRO A 384 16.58 11.21 -31.13
CA PRO A 384 17.00 10.96 -32.51
C PRO A 384 16.67 9.54 -32.99
N ALA A 385 16.88 8.52 -32.13
CA ALA A 385 16.56 7.14 -32.49
C ALA A 385 15.06 6.93 -32.70
N PHE A 386 14.24 7.56 -31.86
CA PHE A 386 12.79 7.58 -32.03
C PHE A 386 12.39 8.18 -33.39
N CYS A 387 12.84 9.40 -33.69
CA CYS A 387 12.51 10.09 -34.94
C CYS A 387 12.93 9.31 -36.19
N CYS A 388 14.08 8.61 -36.15
CA CYS A 388 14.58 7.82 -37.26
C CYS A 388 13.84 6.47 -37.44
N THR A 389 13.54 5.77 -36.34
CA THR A 389 13.01 4.40 -36.39
C THR A 389 11.49 4.39 -36.59
N ASN A 390 10.81 5.33 -35.96
CA ASN A 390 9.38 5.27 -35.75
C ASN A 390 8.53 5.43 -37.04
N PRO A 391 8.85 6.33 -37.99
CA PRO A 391 8.08 6.44 -39.24
C PRO A 391 8.06 5.11 -40.02
N ARG A 392 9.21 4.43 -40.09
CA ARG A 392 9.34 3.12 -40.76
C ARG A 392 8.57 2.04 -40.00
N LEU A 393 8.67 2.04 -38.67
CA LEU A 393 7.94 1.09 -37.83
C LEU A 393 6.43 1.25 -37.97
N LEU A 394 5.91 2.49 -37.94
CA LEU A 394 4.49 2.79 -38.13
C LEU A 394 4.00 2.30 -39.49
N GLU A 395 4.73 2.59 -40.57
CA GLU A 395 4.39 2.14 -41.92
C GLU A 395 4.33 0.60 -42.00
N ALA A 396 5.35 -0.08 -41.50
CA ALA A 396 5.42 -1.53 -41.51
C ALA A 396 4.31 -2.19 -40.69
N VAL A 397 4.04 -1.67 -39.48
CA VAL A 397 2.95 -2.17 -38.61
C VAL A 397 1.59 -1.94 -39.25
N THR A 398 1.34 -0.75 -39.79
CA THR A 398 0.07 -0.40 -40.47
C THR A 398 -0.16 -1.33 -41.67
N ARG A 399 0.88 -1.54 -42.49
CA ARG A 399 0.83 -2.48 -43.64
C ARG A 399 0.50 -3.90 -43.19
N ASN A 400 1.17 -4.41 -42.16
CA ASN A 400 0.98 -5.77 -41.66
C ASN A 400 -0.39 -5.97 -40.99
N ILE A 401 -0.95 -4.95 -40.33
CA ILE A 401 -2.32 -4.99 -39.81
C ILE A 401 -3.34 -4.98 -40.95
N GLY A 402 -3.06 -4.27 -42.06
CA GLY A 402 -3.89 -4.27 -43.26
C GLY A 402 -3.97 -5.64 -43.93
N GLN A 403 -2.94 -6.49 -43.77
CA GLN A 403 -2.86 -7.84 -44.33
C GLN A 403 -2.41 -8.86 -43.26
N PRO A 404 -3.23 -9.11 -42.22
CA PRO A 404 -2.81 -9.91 -41.09
C PRO A 404 -2.81 -11.40 -41.45
N LYS A 405 -1.71 -12.09 -41.12
CA LYS A 405 -1.55 -13.54 -41.30
C LYS A 405 -2.36 -14.39 -40.28
N SER A 406 -2.71 -13.83 -39.12
CA SER A 406 -3.54 -14.49 -38.10
C SER A 406 -4.14 -13.49 -37.10
N SER A 407 -5.10 -13.91 -36.26
CA SER A 407 -5.64 -13.08 -35.18
C SER A 407 -4.58 -12.73 -34.14
N THR A 408 -3.72 -13.68 -33.77
CA THR A 408 -2.58 -13.45 -32.87
C THR A 408 -1.62 -12.42 -33.45
N HIS A 409 -1.33 -12.50 -34.75
CA HIS A 409 -0.51 -11.50 -35.44
C HIS A 409 -1.13 -10.10 -35.34
N THR A 410 -2.44 -9.99 -35.57
CA THR A 410 -3.19 -8.72 -35.43
C THR A 410 -3.07 -8.15 -34.02
N LYS A 411 -3.29 -8.99 -32.99
CA LYS A 411 -3.13 -8.60 -31.58
C LYS A 411 -1.73 -8.08 -31.31
N THR A 412 -0.69 -8.82 -31.67
CA THR A 412 0.71 -8.44 -31.42
C THR A 412 1.07 -7.12 -32.11
N LEU A 413 0.60 -6.91 -33.34
CA LEU A 413 0.82 -5.65 -34.06
C LEU A 413 0.08 -4.46 -33.41
N LEU A 414 -1.13 -4.66 -32.88
CA LEU A 414 -1.83 -3.63 -32.10
C LEU A 414 -1.10 -3.30 -30.80
N VAL A 415 -0.58 -4.31 -30.09
CA VAL A 415 0.26 -4.12 -28.89
C VAL A 415 1.50 -3.29 -29.23
N LEU A 416 2.14 -3.59 -30.36
CA LEU A 416 3.29 -2.86 -30.85
C LEU A 416 2.96 -1.39 -31.17
N LEU A 417 1.83 -1.13 -31.83
CA LEU A 417 1.34 0.23 -32.10
C LEU A 417 1.02 0.98 -30.78
N ASN A 418 0.42 0.29 -29.81
CA ASN A 418 0.16 0.85 -28.48
C ASN A 418 1.47 1.19 -27.75
N ASN A 419 2.48 0.33 -27.83
CA ASN A 419 3.81 0.56 -27.24
C ASN A 419 4.52 1.75 -27.90
N LEU A 420 4.36 1.92 -29.20
CA LEU A 420 4.89 3.05 -29.95
C LEU A 420 4.31 4.38 -29.43
N VAL A 421 2.99 4.46 -29.21
CA VAL A 421 2.33 5.63 -28.60
C VAL A 421 2.83 5.86 -27.16
N ARG A 422 3.04 4.79 -26.36
CA ARG A 422 3.61 4.90 -25.01
C ARG A 422 5.03 5.44 -25.03
N THR A 423 5.87 4.97 -25.95
CA THR A 423 7.26 5.44 -26.10
C THR A 423 7.29 6.91 -26.48
N HIS A 424 6.44 7.34 -27.42
CA HIS A 424 6.29 8.75 -27.77
C HIS A 424 5.96 9.59 -26.54
N ARG A 425 4.92 9.22 -25.79
CA ARG A 425 4.49 9.93 -24.58
C ARG A 425 5.58 9.98 -23.50
N ARG A 426 6.32 8.89 -23.30
CA ARG A 426 7.41 8.82 -22.31
C ARG A 426 8.54 9.79 -22.66
N LEU A 427 8.89 9.90 -23.94
CA LEU A 427 9.92 10.81 -24.43
C LEU A 427 9.47 12.27 -24.33
N THR A 428 8.25 12.58 -24.80
CA THR A 428 7.71 13.96 -24.78
C THR A 428 7.42 14.48 -23.38
N ALA A 429 7.07 13.60 -22.43
CA ALA A 429 6.93 13.97 -21.01
C ALA A 429 8.24 14.48 -20.36
N ARG A 430 9.39 14.29 -21.03
CA ARG A 430 10.71 14.78 -20.59
C ARG A 430 11.26 15.86 -21.52
N ALA A 431 10.41 16.49 -22.34
CA ALA A 431 10.82 17.50 -23.31
C ALA A 431 11.49 18.73 -22.69
N ASP A 432 11.18 19.03 -21.43
CA ASP A 432 11.84 20.05 -20.62
C ASP A 432 13.34 19.81 -20.43
N LYS A 433 13.76 18.54 -20.42
CA LYS A 433 15.15 18.10 -20.22
C LYS A 433 15.91 17.80 -21.51
N TRP A 434 15.27 17.96 -22.67
CA TRP A 434 15.88 17.67 -23.96
C TRP A 434 17.05 18.60 -24.26
N SER A 435 18.15 18.01 -24.72
CA SER A 435 19.31 18.74 -25.22
C SER A 435 18.96 19.52 -26.49
N GLN A 436 19.79 20.49 -26.89
CA GLN A 436 19.59 21.20 -28.16
C GLN A 436 19.56 20.24 -29.36
N ARG A 437 20.33 19.15 -29.26
CA ARG A 437 20.37 18.08 -30.26
C ARG A 437 19.03 17.34 -30.36
N ASP A 438 18.47 16.92 -29.23
CA ASP A 438 17.15 16.26 -29.19
C ASP A 438 16.06 17.15 -29.79
N ARG A 439 16.11 18.45 -29.47
CA ARG A 439 15.21 19.46 -30.01
C ARG A 439 15.35 19.64 -31.52
N ASN A 440 16.57 19.56 -32.05
CA ASN A 440 16.83 19.65 -33.49
C ASN A 440 16.44 18.36 -34.24
N ALA A 441 16.56 17.21 -33.59
CA ALA A 441 16.19 15.91 -34.17
C ALA A 441 14.67 15.70 -34.22
N PHE A 442 13.93 16.40 -33.35
CA PHE A 442 12.47 16.38 -33.34
C PHE A 442 11.92 17.43 -34.31
N ASP A 443 11.13 16.99 -35.29
CA ASP A 443 10.49 17.91 -36.24
C ASP A 443 9.45 18.79 -35.54
N VAL A 444 9.25 20.01 -36.04
CA VAL A 444 8.30 21.01 -35.55
C VAL A 444 6.85 20.49 -35.63
N ASP A 445 6.57 19.60 -36.57
CA ASP A 445 5.27 18.95 -36.71
C ASP A 445 5.07 17.73 -35.80
N GLY A 446 6.14 17.21 -35.19
CA GLY A 446 6.13 16.10 -34.25
C GLY A 446 5.71 14.74 -34.85
N PHE A 447 5.85 13.68 -34.05
CA PHE A 447 5.31 12.37 -34.41
C PHE A 447 3.86 12.23 -33.96
N GLU A 448 2.95 11.96 -34.90
CA GLU A 448 1.54 11.72 -34.63
C GLU A 448 1.07 10.46 -35.37
N ILE A 449 0.13 9.72 -34.76
CA ILE A 449 -0.54 8.61 -35.46
C ILE A 449 -1.59 9.25 -36.39
N PRO A 450 -1.55 9.00 -37.71
CA PRO A 450 -2.51 9.60 -38.63
C PRO A 450 -3.95 9.22 -38.27
N VAL A 451 -4.90 10.14 -38.44
CA VAL A 451 -6.33 9.88 -38.18
C VAL A 451 -6.84 8.67 -38.98
N ALA A 452 -6.33 8.47 -40.21
CA ALA A 452 -6.64 7.28 -41.00
C ALA A 452 -6.27 5.96 -40.30
N VAL A 453 -5.18 5.92 -39.51
CA VAL A 453 -4.84 4.73 -38.69
C VAL A 453 -5.84 4.55 -37.55
N ILE A 454 -6.33 5.64 -36.96
CA ILE A 454 -7.38 5.57 -35.93
C ILE A 454 -8.65 4.95 -36.51
N ASP A 455 -9.05 5.39 -37.70
CA ASP A 455 -10.26 4.92 -38.37
C ASP A 455 -10.12 3.49 -38.93
N ASP A 456 -9.11 3.26 -39.75
CA ASP A 456 -8.94 2.04 -40.53
C ASP A 456 -8.40 0.88 -39.70
N ILE A 457 -7.71 1.17 -38.59
CA ILE A 457 -7.15 0.15 -37.71
C ILE A 457 -7.90 0.10 -36.38
N TYR A 458 -7.86 1.15 -35.58
CA TYR A 458 -8.39 1.08 -34.21
C TYR A 458 -9.92 0.93 -34.17
N PHE A 459 -10.67 1.80 -34.84
CA PHE A 459 -12.14 1.67 -34.87
C PHE A 459 -12.60 0.42 -35.59
N LYS A 460 -11.97 0.07 -36.73
CA LYS A 460 -12.28 -1.17 -37.45
C LYS A 460 -12.10 -2.40 -36.57
N ASN A 461 -10.96 -2.53 -35.88
CA ASN A 461 -10.69 -3.69 -35.03
C ASN A 461 -11.54 -3.69 -33.76
N PHE A 462 -11.83 -2.53 -33.16
CA PHE A 462 -12.73 -2.48 -32.02
C PHE A 462 -14.17 -2.86 -32.42
N ARG A 463 -14.77 -2.16 -33.38
CA ARG A 463 -16.17 -2.38 -33.79
C ARG A 463 -16.36 -3.73 -34.46
N GLY A 464 -15.42 -4.18 -35.29
CA GLY A 464 -15.51 -5.44 -36.03
C GLY A 464 -15.44 -6.70 -35.16
N HIS A 465 -14.82 -6.62 -33.99
CA HIS A 465 -14.66 -7.75 -33.07
C HIS A 465 -15.66 -7.72 -31.89
N VAL A 466 -16.49 -6.68 -31.80
CA VAL A 466 -17.58 -6.56 -30.82
C VAL A 466 -18.85 -7.17 -31.44
N THR A 467 -18.99 -8.49 -31.31
CA THR A 467 -20.17 -9.25 -31.74
C THR A 467 -20.96 -9.77 -30.53
N GLU A 468 -22.13 -10.38 -30.72
CA GLU A 468 -22.95 -10.91 -29.61
C GLU A 468 -22.25 -12.04 -28.83
N ASN A 469 -21.50 -12.89 -29.54
CA ASN A 469 -20.74 -14.01 -28.97
C ASN A 469 -19.32 -14.01 -29.52
N PRO A 470 -18.44 -13.11 -29.04
CA PRO A 470 -17.10 -12.99 -29.57
C PRO A 470 -16.25 -14.20 -29.15
N GLY A 471 -15.44 -14.72 -30.08
CA GLY A 471 -14.42 -15.71 -29.75
C GLY A 471 -13.27 -15.10 -28.93
N LYS A 472 -12.51 -15.95 -28.22
CA LYS A 472 -11.39 -15.50 -27.36
C LYS A 472 -10.39 -14.58 -28.06
N GLU A 473 -10.04 -14.87 -29.31
CA GLU A 473 -9.11 -14.03 -30.09
C GLU A 473 -9.71 -12.67 -30.42
N GLN A 474 -11.01 -12.62 -30.73
CA GLN A 474 -11.73 -11.38 -31.05
C GLN A 474 -11.81 -10.48 -29.81
N VAL A 475 -12.06 -11.07 -28.64
CA VAL A 475 -12.04 -10.36 -27.36
C VAL A 475 -10.70 -9.67 -27.14
N GLU A 476 -9.59 -10.39 -27.31
CA GLU A 476 -8.26 -9.84 -27.06
C GLU A 476 -7.89 -8.73 -28.05
N ILE A 477 -8.29 -8.85 -29.32
CA ILE A 477 -8.12 -7.78 -30.33
C ILE A 477 -8.96 -6.55 -29.95
N ALA A 478 -10.22 -6.72 -29.57
CA ALA A 478 -11.09 -5.62 -29.17
C ALA A 478 -10.55 -4.87 -27.93
N LYS A 479 -10.01 -5.61 -26.95
CA LYS A 479 -9.38 -5.03 -25.76
C LYS A 479 -8.15 -4.19 -26.11
N GLU A 480 -7.26 -4.70 -26.96
CA GLU A 480 -6.07 -3.93 -27.37
C GLU A 480 -6.42 -2.73 -28.26
N ALA A 481 -7.46 -2.84 -29.09
CA ALA A 481 -7.97 -1.70 -29.84
C ALA A 481 -8.57 -0.63 -28.91
N ALA A 482 -9.35 -1.01 -27.90
CA ALA A 482 -9.88 -0.08 -26.90
C ALA A 482 -8.77 0.60 -26.08
N ASN A 483 -7.74 -0.16 -25.69
CA ASN A 483 -6.54 0.34 -25.03
C ASN A 483 -5.86 1.42 -25.89
N GLY A 484 -5.63 1.12 -27.17
CA GLY A 484 -5.03 2.06 -28.11
C GLY A 484 -5.84 3.34 -28.31
N LEU A 485 -7.16 3.24 -28.47
CA LEU A 485 -8.05 4.42 -28.54
C LEU A 485 -7.90 5.32 -27.31
N SER A 486 -7.76 4.73 -26.11
CA SER A 486 -7.54 5.50 -24.89
C SER A 486 -6.16 6.15 -24.81
N LEU A 487 -5.11 5.46 -25.28
CA LEU A 487 -3.75 6.02 -25.36
C LEU A 487 -3.66 7.17 -26.35
N LEU A 488 -4.36 7.06 -27.49
CA LEU A 488 -4.47 8.11 -28.50
C LEU A 488 -5.17 9.34 -27.93
N ALA A 489 -6.23 9.16 -27.12
CA ALA A 489 -6.88 10.29 -26.46
C ALA A 489 -5.93 11.06 -25.52
N GLU A 490 -5.03 10.37 -24.82
CA GLU A 490 -4.00 10.99 -23.97
C GLU A 490 -2.74 11.45 -24.72
N ALA A 491 -2.66 11.22 -26.03
CA ALA A 491 -1.49 11.59 -26.80
C ALA A 491 -1.33 13.12 -26.85
N GLN A 492 -0.09 13.57 -26.64
CA GLN A 492 0.26 14.98 -26.66
C GLN A 492 1.16 15.28 -27.86
N ARG A 493 0.94 16.44 -28.48
CA ARG A 493 1.80 17.05 -29.49
C ARG A 493 2.62 18.15 -28.85
N LEU A 494 3.92 18.20 -29.19
CA LEU A 494 4.79 19.32 -28.85
C LEU A 494 4.63 20.44 -29.88
N ARG A 495 4.54 21.68 -29.37
CA ARG A 495 4.56 22.89 -30.19
C ARG A 495 6.01 23.33 -30.48
N PRO A 496 6.22 24.24 -31.44
CA PRO A 496 7.55 24.79 -31.72
C PRO A 496 8.23 25.45 -30.51
N ASP A 497 7.43 25.90 -29.53
CA ASP A 497 7.88 26.47 -28.25
C ASP A 497 8.15 25.40 -27.16
N PHE A 498 8.09 24.11 -27.53
CA PHE A 498 8.22 22.94 -26.66
C PHE A 498 7.15 22.83 -25.56
N THR A 499 6.03 23.54 -25.69
CA THR A 499 4.85 23.29 -24.85
C THR A 499 4.03 22.14 -25.41
N THR A 500 3.32 21.41 -24.55
CA THR A 500 2.49 20.27 -24.96
C THR A 500 1.03 20.69 -25.13
N THR A 501 0.39 20.13 -26.15
CA THR A 501 -1.06 20.24 -26.39
C THR A 501 -1.65 18.89 -26.77
N ALA A 502 -2.97 18.75 -26.75
CA ALA A 502 -3.63 17.53 -27.22
C ALA A 502 -3.26 17.26 -28.69
N ALA A 503 -2.87 16.03 -29.01
CA ALA A 503 -2.49 15.66 -30.37
C ALA A 503 -3.68 15.64 -31.34
N TYR A 504 -4.88 15.38 -30.84
CA TYR A 504 -6.09 15.29 -31.66
C TYR A 504 -7.13 16.34 -31.25
N GLY A 505 -7.88 16.81 -32.25
CA GLY A 505 -8.98 17.76 -32.06
C GLY A 505 -10.20 17.13 -31.38
N GLU A 506 -11.15 17.99 -31.00
CA GLU A 506 -12.37 17.57 -30.28
C GLU A 506 -13.24 16.59 -31.08
N ASP A 507 -13.24 16.63 -32.41
CA ASP A 507 -14.03 15.71 -33.24
C ASP A 507 -13.54 14.26 -33.10
N THR A 508 -12.23 14.03 -33.22
CA THR A 508 -11.63 12.69 -33.03
C THR A 508 -11.85 12.18 -31.60
N LEU A 509 -11.67 13.03 -30.58
CA LEU A 509 -11.93 12.65 -29.18
C LEU A 509 -13.41 12.30 -28.96
N ARG A 510 -14.34 13.01 -29.61
CA ARG A 510 -15.77 12.72 -29.58
C ARG A 510 -16.07 11.37 -30.22
N ASP A 511 -15.44 11.04 -31.34
CA ASP A 511 -15.64 9.76 -32.02
C ASP A 511 -15.09 8.60 -31.19
N ILE A 512 -13.90 8.78 -30.58
CA ILE A 512 -13.31 7.81 -29.64
C ILE A 512 -14.26 7.55 -28.47
N CYS A 513 -14.71 8.63 -27.82
CA CYS A 513 -15.62 8.55 -26.68
C CYS A 513 -16.94 7.88 -27.06
N THR A 514 -17.52 8.23 -28.22
CA THR A 514 -18.78 7.65 -28.71
C THR A 514 -18.64 6.14 -28.98
N ALA A 515 -17.55 5.73 -29.63
CA ALA A 515 -17.30 4.33 -29.93
C ALA A 515 -17.20 3.47 -28.66
N LEU A 516 -16.44 3.92 -27.66
CA LEU A 516 -16.28 3.18 -26.40
C LEU A 516 -17.56 3.22 -25.55
N SER A 517 -18.30 4.34 -25.55
CA SER A 517 -19.55 4.52 -24.80
C SER A 517 -20.63 3.52 -25.23
N TYR A 518 -20.72 3.22 -26.53
CA TYR A 518 -21.71 2.26 -27.05
C TYR A 518 -21.72 0.92 -26.30
N ARG A 519 -20.59 0.49 -25.74
CA ARG A 519 -20.46 -0.74 -24.94
C ARG A 519 -20.45 -0.47 -23.45
N ALA A 520 -19.72 0.54 -23.02
CA ALA A 520 -19.59 0.83 -21.60
C ALA A 520 -20.91 1.27 -20.96
N THR A 521 -21.80 1.97 -21.68
CA THR A 521 -22.92 2.71 -21.09
C THR A 521 -24.29 2.38 -21.69
N ASN A 522 -24.46 1.18 -22.26
CA ASN A 522 -25.68 0.77 -22.96
C ASN A 522 -26.45 -0.38 -22.27
N ALA A 523 -26.29 -0.60 -20.96
CA ALA A 523 -26.85 -1.78 -20.27
C ALA A 523 -28.36 -1.94 -20.49
N PHE A 524 -29.08 -0.82 -20.49
CA PHE A 524 -30.52 -0.72 -20.72
C PHE A 524 -31.04 -1.29 -22.05
N ASN A 525 -30.17 -1.45 -23.05
CA ASN A 525 -30.53 -1.87 -24.41
C ASN A 525 -29.88 -3.21 -24.82
N VAL A 526 -29.13 -3.85 -23.92
CA VAL A 526 -28.43 -5.12 -24.19
C VAL A 526 -29.26 -6.31 -23.69
N SER A 527 -29.22 -7.43 -24.42
CA SER A 527 -29.94 -8.67 -24.08
C SER A 527 -29.47 -9.29 -22.75
N SER A 528 -30.37 -9.95 -22.02
CA SER A 528 -30.08 -10.65 -20.76
C SER A 528 -29.25 -11.93 -20.94
N VAL A 529 -29.15 -12.45 -22.17
CA VAL A 529 -28.27 -13.56 -22.53
C VAL A 529 -26.92 -12.96 -22.91
N TYR A 530 -26.02 -12.87 -21.93
CA TYR A 530 -24.75 -12.15 -22.05
C TYR A 530 -23.57 -13.09 -21.88
N SER A 531 -22.67 -13.18 -22.87
CA SER A 531 -21.47 -14.02 -22.75
C SER A 531 -20.45 -13.36 -21.82
N GLY A 532 -19.77 -14.16 -21.00
CA GLY A 532 -18.70 -13.65 -20.12
C GLY A 532 -17.54 -13.01 -20.88
N ASP A 533 -17.30 -13.46 -22.12
CA ASP A 533 -16.30 -12.90 -23.03
C ASP A 533 -16.65 -11.48 -23.44
N LEU A 534 -17.92 -11.22 -23.77
CA LEU A 534 -18.41 -9.89 -24.13
C LEU A 534 -18.39 -8.92 -22.93
N TYR A 535 -18.68 -9.42 -21.72
CA TYR A 535 -18.50 -8.66 -20.48
C TYR A 535 -17.06 -8.19 -20.29
N SER A 536 -16.09 -9.04 -20.64
CA SER A 536 -14.68 -8.67 -20.52
C SER A 536 -14.29 -7.51 -21.45
N ILE A 537 -14.93 -7.39 -22.62
CA ILE A 537 -14.74 -6.25 -23.53
C ILE A 537 -15.35 -4.98 -22.94
N ASP A 538 -16.55 -5.07 -22.37
CA ASP A 538 -17.19 -3.93 -21.68
C ASP A 538 -16.31 -3.37 -20.57
N VAL A 539 -15.71 -4.24 -19.74
CA VAL A 539 -14.80 -3.82 -18.66
C VAL A 539 -13.62 -3.05 -19.25
N SER A 540 -13.01 -3.53 -20.33
CA SER A 540 -11.93 -2.81 -21.02
C SER A 540 -12.39 -1.48 -21.63
N ALA A 541 -13.61 -1.41 -22.18
CA ALA A 541 -14.19 -0.17 -22.69
C ALA A 541 -14.46 0.85 -21.57
N VAL A 542 -14.91 0.40 -20.40
CA VAL A 542 -15.09 1.23 -19.19
C VAL A 542 -13.73 1.80 -18.72
N VAL A 543 -12.69 0.97 -18.67
CA VAL A 543 -11.33 1.42 -18.31
C VAL A 543 -10.77 2.41 -19.33
N ALA A 544 -10.96 2.13 -20.64
CA ALA A 544 -10.57 3.03 -21.71
C ALA A 544 -11.30 4.38 -21.62
N LEU A 545 -12.61 4.37 -21.35
CA LEU A 545 -13.39 5.60 -21.19
C LEU A 545 -12.95 6.43 -20.00
N LYS A 546 -12.63 5.81 -18.86
CA LYS A 546 -12.09 6.52 -17.69
C LYS A 546 -10.89 7.39 -18.09
N THR A 547 -9.99 6.82 -18.90
CA THR A 547 -8.82 7.52 -19.43
C THR A 547 -9.19 8.62 -20.43
N VAL A 548 -10.16 8.37 -21.32
CA VAL A 548 -10.62 9.36 -22.32
C VAL A 548 -11.32 10.55 -21.65
N VAL A 549 -12.22 10.33 -20.69
CA VAL A 549 -12.98 11.43 -20.06
C VAL A 549 -12.15 12.29 -19.12
N LYS A 550 -10.99 11.79 -18.68
CA LYS A 550 -10.00 12.58 -17.95
C LYS A 550 -9.45 13.72 -18.82
N VAL A 551 -9.19 13.47 -20.10
CA VAL A 551 -8.69 14.48 -21.04
C VAL A 551 -9.81 15.19 -21.81
N PHE A 552 -10.99 14.58 -21.89
CA PHE A 552 -12.16 15.11 -22.60
C PHE A 552 -13.44 15.08 -21.74
N PRO A 553 -13.58 15.96 -20.72
CA PRO A 553 -14.77 16.04 -19.85
C PRO A 553 -16.11 16.23 -20.61
N ARG A 554 -16.10 16.92 -21.75
CA ARG A 554 -17.27 17.05 -22.65
C ARG A 554 -17.86 15.70 -23.07
N GLY A 555 -16.98 14.72 -23.30
CA GLY A 555 -17.40 13.35 -23.60
C GLY A 555 -18.18 12.73 -22.44
N TYR A 556 -17.75 12.98 -21.20
CA TYR A 556 -18.45 12.53 -20.01
C TYR A 556 -19.80 13.20 -19.83
N ALA A 557 -19.88 14.52 -20.05
CA ALA A 557 -21.14 15.24 -20.05
C ALA A 557 -22.15 14.63 -21.05
N LYS A 558 -21.69 14.25 -22.25
CA LYS A 558 -22.55 13.58 -23.25
C LYS A 558 -23.00 12.18 -22.79
N ILE A 559 -22.12 11.40 -22.16
CA ILE A 559 -22.48 10.09 -21.57
C ILE A 559 -23.58 10.26 -20.52
N LEU A 560 -23.42 11.21 -19.60
CA LEU A 560 -24.39 11.50 -18.54
C LEU A 560 -25.72 12.00 -19.10
N SER A 561 -25.69 12.90 -20.09
CA SER A 561 -26.89 13.40 -20.78
C SER A 561 -27.67 12.27 -21.46
N ASN A 562 -26.97 11.32 -22.11
CA ASN A 562 -27.60 10.14 -22.70
C ASN A 562 -28.26 9.25 -21.64
N LEU A 563 -27.62 9.06 -20.47
CA LEU A 563 -28.21 8.30 -19.36
C LEU A 563 -29.49 8.96 -18.84
N VAL A 564 -29.47 10.27 -18.60
CA VAL A 564 -30.68 11.02 -18.19
C VAL A 564 -31.80 10.80 -19.20
N GLY A 565 -31.50 10.95 -20.50
CA GLY A 565 -32.48 10.72 -21.55
C GLY A 565 -33.01 9.28 -21.61
N GLU A 566 -32.22 8.27 -21.26
CA GLU A 566 -32.70 6.88 -21.17
C GLU A 566 -33.54 6.62 -19.91
N VAL A 567 -33.24 7.30 -18.81
CA VAL A 567 -34.03 7.24 -17.57
C VAL A 567 -35.39 7.93 -17.77
N ASP A 568 -35.42 9.09 -18.43
CA ASP A 568 -36.64 9.87 -18.66
C ASP A 568 -37.65 9.18 -19.60
N LYS A 569 -37.16 8.38 -20.56
CA LYS A 569 -38.03 7.62 -21.47
C LYS A 569 -38.75 6.45 -20.80
N ARG A 570 -38.31 6.03 -19.61
CA ARG A 570 -38.78 4.80 -18.96
C ARG A 570 -39.94 5.09 -18.00
N THR A 571 -40.82 4.10 -17.86
CA THR A 571 -41.90 4.12 -16.88
C THR A 571 -41.44 3.43 -15.60
N TRP A 572 -41.36 4.18 -14.50
CA TRP A 572 -40.84 3.68 -13.22
C TRP A 572 -41.93 3.24 -12.23
N LYS A 573 -43.20 3.53 -12.54
CA LYS A 573 -44.36 3.19 -11.73
C LYS A 573 -44.87 1.77 -12.03
N GLY A 574 -45.15 0.97 -11.00
CA GLY A 574 -45.69 -0.40 -11.09
C GLY A 574 -44.67 -1.51 -10.80
N THR A 575 -45.01 -2.77 -11.07
CA THR A 575 -44.10 -3.93 -10.90
C THR A 575 -43.04 -3.95 -12.00
N VAL A 576 -41.94 -3.24 -11.77
CA VAL A 576 -40.79 -3.21 -12.67
C VAL A 576 -39.95 -4.48 -12.50
N SER A 577 -39.42 -5.01 -13.61
CA SER A 577 -38.58 -6.23 -13.59
C SER A 577 -37.27 -6.02 -12.84
N GLU A 578 -36.80 -7.03 -12.09
CA GLU A 578 -35.46 -7.05 -11.46
C GLU A 578 -34.34 -6.68 -12.45
N ARG A 579 -34.49 -7.07 -13.72
CA ARG A 579 -33.57 -6.70 -14.80
C ARG A 579 -33.37 -5.19 -14.92
N THR A 580 -34.43 -4.39 -14.83
CA THR A 580 -34.30 -2.91 -14.96
C THR A 580 -33.54 -2.31 -13.78
N LEU A 581 -33.67 -2.91 -12.59
CA LEU A 581 -32.91 -2.53 -11.41
C LEU A 581 -31.43 -2.88 -11.57
N ASP A 582 -31.13 -4.09 -12.05
CA ASP A 582 -29.77 -4.53 -12.35
C ASP A 582 -29.12 -3.67 -13.43
N ASP A 583 -29.86 -3.32 -14.49
CA ASP A 583 -29.39 -2.46 -15.58
C ASP A 583 -29.07 -1.04 -15.07
N LEU A 584 -29.97 -0.44 -14.25
CA LEU A 584 -29.72 0.86 -13.63
C LEU A 584 -28.50 0.80 -12.71
N HIS A 585 -28.38 -0.26 -11.91
CA HIS A 585 -27.25 -0.43 -10.99
C HIS A 585 -25.93 -0.55 -11.75
N SER A 586 -25.87 -1.42 -12.76
CA SER A 586 -24.70 -1.56 -13.63
C SER A 586 -24.32 -0.22 -14.27
N MET A 587 -25.30 0.51 -14.79
CA MET A 587 -25.09 1.83 -15.40
C MET A 587 -24.51 2.85 -14.42
N CYS A 588 -25.14 3.02 -13.26
CA CYS A 588 -24.73 4.01 -12.27
C CYS A 588 -23.34 3.69 -11.68
N GLN A 589 -23.00 2.41 -11.47
CA GLN A 589 -21.66 2.00 -11.01
C GLN A 589 -20.59 2.24 -12.08
N ARG A 590 -20.89 1.96 -13.36
CA ARG A 590 -19.95 2.19 -14.46
C ARG A 590 -19.63 3.68 -14.65
N ILE A 591 -20.64 4.56 -14.64
CA ILE A 591 -20.38 6.02 -14.76
C ILE A 591 -19.63 6.56 -13.54
N ALA A 592 -19.90 6.05 -12.33
CA ALA A 592 -19.16 6.42 -11.13
C ALA A 592 -17.67 6.10 -11.28
N TYR A 593 -17.34 4.91 -11.78
CA TYR A 593 -15.95 4.55 -12.06
C TYR A 593 -15.35 5.39 -13.20
N ILE A 594 -16.07 5.58 -14.31
CA ILE A 594 -15.58 6.35 -15.48
C ILE A 594 -15.25 7.80 -15.09
N GLY A 595 -16.14 8.47 -14.36
CA GLY A 595 -16.00 9.90 -14.04
C GLY A 595 -15.17 10.19 -12.80
N CYS A 596 -15.15 9.28 -11.81
CA CYS A 596 -14.62 9.60 -10.48
C CYS A 596 -13.38 8.80 -10.09
N ALA A 597 -12.97 7.76 -10.83
CA ALA A 597 -11.77 6.98 -10.49
C ALA A 597 -10.44 7.59 -10.98
N ASP A 598 -10.48 8.79 -11.57
CA ASP A 598 -9.31 9.58 -11.96
C ASP A 598 -9.66 11.08 -11.91
N ILE A 599 -8.65 11.94 -11.92
CA ILE A 599 -8.81 13.41 -11.84
C ILE A 599 -8.61 14.03 -13.24
N PRO A 600 -9.61 14.74 -13.78
CA PRO A 600 -9.56 15.43 -15.07
C PRO A 600 -8.36 16.35 -15.26
N GLN A 601 -7.79 16.34 -16.47
CA GLN A 601 -6.77 17.27 -16.94
C GLN A 601 -7.44 18.46 -17.63
N SER A 602 -8.15 19.28 -16.85
CA SER A 602 -8.87 20.45 -17.35
C SER A 602 -8.67 21.67 -16.43
N GLY A 603 -9.17 22.84 -16.85
CA GLY A 603 -9.15 24.05 -16.02
C GLY A 603 -9.93 23.93 -14.70
N ASN A 604 -10.84 22.95 -14.59
CA ASN A 604 -11.48 22.62 -13.33
C ASN A 604 -11.43 21.10 -13.06
N PRO A 605 -10.48 20.62 -12.24
CA PRO A 605 -10.34 19.20 -11.95
C PRO A 605 -11.52 18.54 -11.22
N ILE A 606 -12.51 19.31 -10.70
CA ILE A 606 -13.72 18.74 -10.09
C ILE A 606 -14.82 18.42 -11.10
N VAL A 607 -14.68 18.85 -12.36
CA VAL A 607 -15.74 18.83 -13.39
C VAL A 607 -16.47 17.50 -13.49
N ASN A 608 -15.76 16.37 -13.60
CA ASN A 608 -16.42 15.07 -13.75
C ASN A 608 -17.17 14.66 -12.47
N PHE A 609 -16.59 14.89 -11.28
CA PHE A 609 -17.26 14.58 -10.01
C PHE A 609 -18.50 15.45 -9.79
N ALA A 610 -18.43 16.74 -10.13
CA ALA A 610 -19.55 17.66 -10.06
C ALA A 610 -20.67 17.25 -11.03
N LEU A 611 -20.36 17.01 -12.31
CA LEU A 611 -21.34 16.59 -13.32
C LEU A 611 -22.00 15.27 -12.93
N PHE A 612 -21.22 14.31 -12.43
CA PHE A 612 -21.71 13.03 -11.92
C PHE A 612 -22.69 13.22 -10.77
N SER A 613 -22.29 13.97 -9.74
CA SER A 613 -23.11 14.19 -8.54
C SER A 613 -24.42 14.89 -8.90
N ALA A 614 -24.36 15.95 -9.70
CA ALA A 614 -25.54 16.67 -10.21
C ALA A 614 -26.47 15.76 -11.03
N THR A 615 -25.91 14.89 -11.86
CA THR A 615 -26.69 13.92 -12.67
C THR A 615 -27.41 12.90 -11.78
N LEU A 616 -26.75 12.38 -10.73
CA LEU A 616 -27.41 11.44 -9.82
C LEU A 616 -28.51 12.11 -9.00
N LEU A 617 -28.34 13.37 -8.61
CA LEU A 617 -29.42 14.16 -8.00
C LEU A 617 -30.61 14.28 -8.98
N ASN A 618 -30.34 14.46 -10.28
CA ASN A 618 -31.40 14.52 -11.31
C ASN A 618 -32.16 13.21 -11.43
N ILE A 619 -31.44 12.09 -11.54
CA ILE A 619 -32.04 10.76 -11.60
C ILE A 619 -32.88 10.50 -10.34
N LEU A 620 -32.40 10.85 -9.14
CA LEU A 620 -33.19 10.74 -7.91
C LEU A 620 -34.49 11.56 -8.00
N SER A 621 -34.43 12.79 -8.49
CA SER A 621 -35.61 13.64 -8.66
C SER A 621 -36.62 13.02 -9.62
N VAL A 622 -36.17 12.49 -10.77
CA VAL A 622 -37.00 11.79 -11.74
C VAL A 622 -37.69 10.59 -11.11
N LEU A 623 -36.95 9.76 -10.37
CA LEU A 623 -37.49 8.57 -9.70
C LEU A 623 -38.54 8.92 -8.63
N PHE A 624 -38.32 9.96 -7.83
CA PHE A 624 -39.29 10.42 -6.83
C PHE A 624 -40.55 11.02 -7.48
N ASN A 625 -40.39 11.82 -8.53
CA ASN A 625 -41.53 12.40 -9.27
C ASN A 625 -42.34 11.32 -9.99
N ALA A 626 -41.70 10.23 -10.41
CA ALA A 626 -42.34 9.09 -11.05
C ALA A 626 -42.95 8.09 -10.06
N GLU A 627 -42.87 8.35 -8.74
CA GLU A 627 -43.38 7.44 -7.70
C GLU A 627 -42.78 6.02 -7.84
N ALA A 628 -41.47 5.95 -8.12
CA ALA A 628 -40.75 4.69 -8.28
C ALA A 628 -40.54 3.96 -6.93
N SER A 629 -40.38 2.63 -6.97
CA SER A 629 -39.96 1.87 -5.78
C SER A 629 -38.62 2.41 -5.25
N ILE A 630 -38.52 2.53 -3.91
CA ILE A 630 -37.34 3.12 -3.23
C ILE A 630 -36.04 2.34 -3.51
N ARG A 631 -36.15 1.09 -3.97
CA ARG A 631 -35.00 0.27 -4.40
C ARG A 631 -34.19 0.93 -5.52
N PHE A 632 -34.83 1.62 -6.46
CA PHE A 632 -34.12 2.35 -7.52
C PHE A 632 -33.33 3.55 -6.93
N SER A 633 -33.93 4.25 -5.97
CA SER A 633 -33.25 5.34 -5.25
C SER A 633 -32.05 4.82 -4.43
N ALA A 634 -32.16 3.63 -3.83
CA ALA A 634 -31.05 2.96 -3.14
C ALA A 634 -29.87 2.67 -4.08
N VAL A 635 -30.15 2.18 -5.29
CA VAL A 635 -29.13 1.97 -6.33
C VAL A 635 -28.41 3.26 -6.71
N VAL A 636 -29.14 4.36 -6.86
CA VAL A 636 -28.54 5.66 -7.20
C VAL A 636 -27.72 6.23 -6.04
N ALA A 637 -28.20 6.08 -4.80
CA ALA A 637 -27.46 6.48 -3.60
C ALA A 637 -26.16 5.68 -3.41
N ASP A 638 -26.20 4.37 -3.65
CA ASP A 638 -25.02 3.51 -3.62
C ASP A 638 -23.99 3.94 -4.68
N ALA A 639 -24.42 4.22 -5.91
CA ALA A 639 -23.52 4.71 -6.94
C ALA A 639 -22.89 6.06 -6.59
N LEU A 640 -23.65 6.98 -5.99
CA LEU A 640 -23.12 8.26 -5.52
C LEU A 640 -22.02 8.06 -4.46
N ALA A 641 -22.29 7.20 -3.47
CA ALA A 641 -21.32 6.87 -2.44
C ALA A 641 -20.09 6.13 -3.00
N SER A 642 -20.25 5.28 -4.02
CA SER A 642 -19.13 4.68 -4.76
C SER A 642 -18.31 5.72 -5.53
N GLY A 643 -18.96 6.67 -6.21
CA GLY A 643 -18.29 7.77 -6.91
C GLY A 643 -17.49 8.67 -5.97
N ILE A 644 -18.04 8.99 -4.79
CA ILE A 644 -17.33 9.70 -3.72
C ILE A 644 -16.08 8.91 -3.29
N ALA A 645 -16.22 7.61 -3.02
CA ALA A 645 -15.09 6.77 -2.61
C ALA A 645 -14.00 6.68 -3.69
N TYR A 646 -14.39 6.55 -4.97
CA TYR A 646 -13.44 6.56 -6.09
C TYR A 646 -12.69 7.88 -6.19
N PHE A 647 -13.39 9.01 -6.02
CA PHE A 647 -12.76 10.32 -6.13
C PHE A 647 -11.80 10.60 -4.98
N VAL A 648 -12.19 10.25 -3.74
CA VAL A 648 -11.30 10.34 -2.56
C VAL A 648 -10.04 9.52 -2.77
N LYS A 649 -10.18 8.28 -3.27
CA LYS A 649 -9.03 7.44 -3.59
C LYS A 649 -8.16 8.03 -4.69
N ALA A 650 -8.75 8.61 -5.73
CA ALA A 650 -7.99 9.26 -6.81
C ALA A 650 -7.20 10.49 -6.33
N ILE A 651 -7.72 11.24 -5.34
CA ILE A 651 -7.00 12.35 -4.68
C ILE A 651 -5.80 11.80 -3.89
N GLU A 652 -6.00 10.70 -3.15
CA GLU A 652 -4.96 10.05 -2.36
C GLU A 652 -3.84 9.48 -3.24
N ASP A 653 -4.18 8.69 -4.26
CA ASP A 653 -3.24 8.05 -5.19
C ASP A 653 -2.37 9.08 -5.93
N LYS A 654 -2.88 10.31 -6.14
CA LYS A 654 -2.14 11.42 -6.78
C LYS A 654 -1.44 12.36 -5.80
N GLY A 655 -1.54 12.13 -4.48
CA GLY A 655 -0.95 13.01 -3.48
C GLY A 655 -1.54 14.42 -3.47
N LEU A 656 -2.80 14.59 -3.89
CA LEU A 656 -3.47 15.89 -4.00
C LEU A 656 -4.21 16.31 -2.72
N ARG A 657 -4.04 15.55 -1.64
CA ARG A 657 -4.59 15.88 -0.32
C ARG A 657 -3.78 17.02 0.29
N GLN A 658 -4.36 18.22 0.30
CA GLN A 658 -3.73 19.42 0.86
C GLN A 658 -4.42 19.81 2.17
N ASN A 659 -3.63 20.30 3.13
CA ASN A 659 -4.14 20.88 4.38
C ASN A 659 -4.53 22.35 4.20
N GLU A 660 -5.26 22.66 3.12
CA GLU A 660 -5.90 23.96 3.00
C GLU A 660 -7.07 23.97 4.00
N GLU A 661 -7.01 24.82 5.03
CA GLU A 661 -8.09 24.88 6.02
C GLU A 661 -9.36 25.42 5.36
N LEU A 662 -10.35 24.55 5.23
CA LEU A 662 -11.65 24.87 4.67
C LEU A 662 -12.45 25.78 5.62
N ASP A 663 -12.36 27.07 5.33
CA ASP A 663 -13.02 28.24 5.91
C ASP A 663 -14.57 28.31 5.86
N ILE A 664 -15.35 27.23 6.03
CA ILE A 664 -16.75 27.22 5.53
C ILE A 664 -17.82 27.08 6.63
N ARG A 665 -18.77 28.03 6.64
CA ARG A 665 -20.09 27.88 7.28
C ARG A 665 -21.11 27.34 6.28
N ILE A 666 -22.10 26.61 6.77
CA ILE A 666 -23.18 26.03 5.93
C ILE A 666 -23.89 27.09 5.08
N CYS A 667 -24.09 28.31 5.61
CA CYS A 667 -24.72 29.40 4.87
C CYS A 667 -23.93 29.88 3.65
N ASP A 668 -22.62 29.63 3.61
CA ASP A 668 -21.73 30.10 2.55
C ASP A 668 -21.56 29.04 1.45
N LEU A 669 -21.88 27.77 1.75
CA LEU A 669 -21.64 26.60 0.89
C LEU A 669 -22.29 26.71 -0.49
N GLU A 670 -23.54 27.17 -0.54
CA GLU A 670 -24.28 27.35 -1.80
C GLU A 670 -23.61 28.41 -2.70
N GLY A 671 -23.22 29.54 -2.10
CA GLY A 671 -22.55 30.63 -2.82
C GLY A 671 -21.18 30.21 -3.37
N LEU A 672 -20.40 29.48 -2.57
CA LEU A 672 -19.10 28.94 -2.97
C LEU A 672 -19.23 27.93 -4.12
N LEU A 673 -20.20 27.02 -4.03
CA LEU A 673 -20.46 26.06 -5.09
C LEU A 673 -20.83 26.74 -6.41
N HIS A 674 -21.81 27.66 -6.39
CA HIS A 674 -22.29 28.32 -7.61
C HIS A 674 -21.29 29.36 -8.16
N ALA A 675 -20.28 29.77 -7.38
CA ALA A 675 -19.18 30.58 -7.89
C ALA A 675 -18.34 29.78 -8.91
N GLU A 676 -18.09 28.51 -8.65
CA GLU A 676 -17.30 27.60 -9.52
C GLU A 676 -18.17 26.82 -10.52
N ILE A 677 -19.35 26.38 -10.10
CA ILE A 677 -20.29 25.54 -10.86
C ILE A 677 -21.68 26.21 -10.84
N PRO A 678 -21.92 27.23 -11.68
CA PRO A 678 -23.13 28.05 -11.63
C PRO A 678 -24.44 27.27 -11.82
N ASP A 679 -24.42 26.20 -12.60
CA ASP A 679 -25.61 25.42 -12.98
C ASP A 679 -25.84 24.19 -12.09
N PHE A 680 -25.17 24.09 -10.92
CA PHE A 680 -25.34 22.93 -10.05
C PHE A 680 -26.78 22.86 -9.49
N PRO A 681 -27.48 21.71 -9.62
CA PRO A 681 -28.91 21.65 -9.33
C PRO A 681 -29.25 21.59 -7.84
N ARG A 682 -30.50 21.93 -7.51
CA ARG A 682 -31.08 21.84 -6.15
C ARG A 682 -32.15 20.77 -6.08
N LEU A 683 -31.91 19.72 -5.30
CA LEU A 683 -32.85 18.62 -5.09
C LEU A 683 -34.10 19.07 -4.34
N ARG A 684 -33.91 19.87 -3.29
CA ARG A 684 -35.00 20.31 -2.41
C ARG A 684 -36.02 21.24 -3.09
N HIS A 685 -35.59 22.00 -4.09
CA HIS A 685 -36.40 23.04 -4.74
C HIS A 685 -37.05 22.59 -6.06
N LYS A 686 -37.01 21.28 -6.38
CA LYS A 686 -37.45 20.71 -7.66
C LYS A 686 -36.80 21.38 -8.89
N GLN A 687 -35.65 22.02 -8.73
CA GLN A 687 -34.91 22.67 -9.82
C GLN A 687 -34.05 21.68 -10.62
N VAL A 688 -33.98 20.42 -10.19
CA VAL A 688 -33.14 19.40 -10.81
C VAL A 688 -33.60 18.99 -12.21
N ASN A 689 -34.90 19.03 -12.48
CA ASN A 689 -35.48 18.62 -13.76
C ASN A 689 -35.06 19.52 -14.95
N LEU A 690 -34.33 20.62 -14.69
CA LEU A 690 -33.80 21.53 -15.70
C LEU A 690 -32.29 21.32 -15.96
N TYR A 691 -31.66 20.41 -15.25
CA TYR A 691 -30.23 20.17 -15.34
C TYR A 691 -29.86 19.37 -16.60
N ASP A 692 -29.00 19.94 -17.44
CA ASP A 692 -28.37 19.26 -18.57
C ASP A 692 -26.84 19.26 -18.37
N PRO A 693 -26.19 18.08 -18.30
CA PRO A 693 -24.75 17.98 -18.12
C PRO A 693 -23.92 18.73 -19.20
N ILE A 694 -24.41 18.82 -20.44
CA ILE A 694 -23.66 19.40 -21.56
C ILE A 694 -23.47 20.92 -21.44
N PRO A 695 -24.52 21.75 -21.30
CA PRO A 695 -24.35 23.18 -21.05
C PRO A 695 -23.66 23.45 -19.72
N SER A 696 -23.90 22.61 -18.70
CA SER A 696 -23.29 22.74 -17.37
C SER A 696 -21.78 22.59 -17.42
N GLU A 697 -21.26 21.62 -18.19
CA GLU A 697 -19.81 21.46 -18.40
C GLU A 697 -19.17 22.74 -18.94
N LYS A 698 -19.84 23.42 -19.89
CA LYS A 698 -19.33 24.66 -20.49
C LYS A 698 -19.38 25.86 -19.55
N ALA A 699 -20.31 25.86 -18.60
CA ALA A 699 -20.50 26.94 -17.63
C ALA A 699 -19.54 26.86 -16.44
N ILE A 700 -18.96 25.69 -16.18
CA ILE A 700 -18.00 25.47 -15.09
C ILE A 700 -16.77 26.35 -15.31
N LYS A 701 -16.44 27.13 -14.27
CA LYS A 701 -15.30 28.05 -14.30
C LYS A 701 -14.05 27.35 -13.76
N THR A 702 -12.88 27.90 -14.09
CA THR A 702 -11.60 27.51 -13.49
C THR A 702 -11.68 27.63 -11.97
N THR A 703 -11.31 26.57 -11.25
CA THR A 703 -11.34 26.58 -9.77
C THR A 703 -10.25 27.50 -9.22
N GLN A 704 -10.58 28.19 -8.12
CA GLN A 704 -9.60 28.97 -7.34
C GLN A 704 -9.04 28.17 -6.17
N HIS A 705 -9.69 27.05 -5.85
CA HIS A 705 -9.39 26.19 -4.71
C HIS A 705 -8.56 24.97 -5.14
N SER A 706 -7.94 24.30 -4.18
CA SER A 706 -7.38 22.98 -4.44
C SER A 706 -8.46 21.97 -4.85
N VAL A 707 -8.07 20.89 -5.54
CA VAL A 707 -9.00 19.81 -5.94
C VAL A 707 -9.70 19.21 -4.72
N PHE A 708 -8.97 19.07 -3.61
CA PHE A 708 -9.49 18.51 -2.36
C PHE A 708 -10.53 19.43 -1.72
N THR A 709 -10.26 20.73 -1.65
CA THR A 709 -11.17 21.76 -1.16
C THR A 709 -12.45 21.83 -2.00
N SER A 710 -12.31 21.82 -3.33
CA SER A 710 -13.45 21.79 -4.26
C SER A 710 -14.32 20.53 -4.07
N PHE A 711 -13.68 19.37 -3.86
CA PHE A 711 -14.37 18.13 -3.51
C PHE A 711 -15.15 18.24 -2.20
N GLN A 712 -14.54 18.81 -1.15
CA GLN A 712 -15.22 19.01 0.14
C GLN A 712 -16.45 19.91 -0.03
N VAL A 713 -16.36 21.01 -0.79
CA VAL A 713 -17.50 21.91 -1.06
C VAL A 713 -18.63 21.18 -1.76
N VAL A 714 -18.34 20.55 -2.90
CA VAL A 714 -19.34 19.82 -3.70
C VAL A 714 -19.93 18.66 -2.88
N GLY A 715 -19.09 17.88 -2.22
CA GLY A 715 -19.50 16.73 -1.41
C GLY A 715 -20.40 17.12 -0.25
N VAL A 716 -20.02 18.14 0.54
CA VAL A 716 -20.81 18.58 1.70
C VAL A 716 -22.15 19.13 1.22
N TYR A 717 -22.19 19.84 0.10
CA TYR A 717 -23.43 20.36 -0.47
C TYR A 717 -24.37 19.23 -0.90
N VAL A 718 -23.85 18.25 -1.65
CA VAL A 718 -24.61 17.09 -2.09
C VAL A 718 -25.18 16.30 -0.92
N VAL A 719 -24.37 16.05 0.12
CA VAL A 719 -24.81 15.36 1.34
C VAL A 719 -25.89 16.16 2.06
N SER A 720 -25.73 17.49 2.18
CA SER A 720 -26.72 18.37 2.80
C SER A 720 -28.05 18.32 2.05
N GLU A 721 -28.05 18.42 0.72
CA GLU A 721 -29.27 18.33 -0.10
C GLU A 721 -29.97 16.98 0.06
N LEU A 722 -29.23 15.87 0.08
CA LEU A 722 -29.80 14.53 0.25
C LEU A 722 -30.44 14.34 1.62
N TYR A 723 -29.74 14.77 2.69
CA TYR A 723 -30.23 14.64 4.06
C TYR A 723 -31.47 15.52 4.28
N GLN A 724 -31.45 16.76 3.79
CA GLN A 724 -32.60 17.66 3.87
C GLN A 724 -33.77 17.20 2.99
N HIS A 725 -33.52 16.52 1.86
CA HIS A 725 -34.58 15.94 1.04
C HIS A 725 -35.22 14.71 1.72
N ALA A 726 -34.42 13.90 2.42
CA ALA A 726 -34.91 12.72 3.14
C ALA A 726 -35.71 13.06 4.40
N THR A 727 -35.56 14.27 4.92
CA THR A 727 -36.11 14.67 6.22
C THR A 727 -37.06 15.85 6.13
N SER A 728 -37.92 16.00 7.13
CA SER A 728 -38.82 17.13 7.29
C SER A 728 -38.97 17.47 8.76
N LEU A 729 -39.04 18.77 9.05
CA LEU A 729 -39.12 19.29 10.41
C LEU A 729 -40.55 19.78 10.68
N SER A 730 -41.16 19.30 11.75
CA SER A 730 -42.48 19.74 12.21
C SER A 730 -42.41 20.25 13.65
N MET A 731 -43.25 21.22 13.99
CA MET A 731 -43.44 21.70 15.36
C MET A 731 -44.78 21.17 15.87
N PRO A 732 -44.81 20.18 16.78
CA PRO A 732 -46.06 19.70 17.36
C PRO A 732 -46.74 20.82 18.16
N ALA A 733 -48.08 20.93 18.07
CA ALA A 733 -48.84 21.99 18.74
C ALA A 733 -48.66 22.02 20.27
N ASP A 734 -48.44 20.85 20.88
CA ASP A 734 -48.33 20.66 22.33
C ASP A 734 -46.88 20.56 22.83
N SER A 735 -45.88 20.71 21.96
CA SER A 735 -44.46 20.52 22.31
C SER A 735 -43.60 21.70 21.88
N ARG A 736 -42.71 22.13 22.78
CA ARG A 736 -41.64 23.10 22.44
C ARG A 736 -40.47 22.44 21.68
N ILE A 737 -40.52 21.13 21.47
CA ILE A 737 -39.45 20.32 20.88
C ILE A 737 -39.76 20.06 19.40
N PRO A 738 -38.92 20.52 18.46
CA PRO A 738 -39.05 20.15 17.05
C PRO A 738 -38.94 18.64 16.83
N LEU A 739 -39.78 18.12 15.94
CA LEU A 739 -39.85 16.71 15.57
C LEU A 739 -39.35 16.54 14.14
N LEU A 740 -38.27 15.76 13.98
CA LEU A 740 -37.75 15.39 12.67
C LEU A 740 -38.36 14.06 12.25
N HIS A 741 -38.83 14.00 11.01
CA HIS A 741 -39.49 12.83 10.45
C HIS A 741 -39.14 12.68 8.96
N LEU A 742 -39.48 11.54 8.37
CA LEU A 742 -39.32 11.28 6.94
C LEU A 742 -40.09 12.33 6.12
N SER A 743 -39.49 12.79 5.03
CA SER A 743 -40.15 13.72 4.12
C SER A 743 -41.38 13.10 3.46
N ASP A 744 -42.31 13.93 3.00
CA ASP A 744 -43.52 13.46 2.31
C ASP A 744 -43.17 12.66 1.04
N ALA A 745 -42.07 13.01 0.37
CA ALA A 745 -41.56 12.25 -0.77
C ALA A 745 -41.21 10.80 -0.39
N LEU A 746 -40.49 10.58 0.71
CA LEU A 746 -40.14 9.23 1.16
C LEU A 746 -41.34 8.46 1.72
N ARG A 747 -42.26 9.14 2.41
CA ARG A 747 -43.50 8.51 2.90
C ARG A 747 -44.37 8.02 1.75
N SER A 748 -44.51 8.83 0.71
CA SER A 748 -45.25 8.42 -0.49
C SER A 748 -44.60 7.22 -1.19
N ALA A 749 -43.27 7.19 -1.28
CA ALA A 749 -42.53 6.07 -1.87
C ALA A 749 -42.62 4.78 -1.02
N GLN A 750 -42.64 4.92 0.31
CA GLN A 750 -42.80 3.79 1.24
C GLN A 750 -44.19 3.15 1.10
N ASN A 751 -45.24 3.96 0.95
CA ASN A 751 -46.61 3.47 0.79
C ASN A 751 -46.81 2.67 -0.52
N ILE A 752 -45.97 2.90 -1.54
CA ILE A 752 -46.03 2.16 -2.82
C ILE A 752 -45.45 0.75 -2.68
N ASP A 753 -44.48 0.56 -1.79
CA ASP A 753 -43.87 -0.74 -1.50
C ASP A 753 -44.69 -1.54 -0.46
N GLU A 754 -45.86 -1.05 0.02
CA GLU A 754 -46.68 -1.68 1.09
C GLU A 754 -47.07 -3.14 0.80
N ASP A 755 -47.25 -3.51 -0.47
CA ASP A 755 -47.55 -4.89 -0.88
C ASP A 755 -46.34 -5.85 -0.77
N SER A 756 -45.14 -5.32 -0.50
CA SER A 756 -43.91 -6.09 -0.29
C SER A 756 -43.65 -6.30 1.20
N PRO A 757 -43.43 -7.55 1.66
CA PRO A 757 -43.08 -7.84 3.06
C PRO A 757 -41.72 -7.25 3.50
N ARG A 758 -41.03 -6.49 2.63
CA ARG A 758 -39.69 -5.89 2.84
C ARG A 758 -39.63 -4.37 2.60
N ALA A 759 -40.77 -3.68 2.56
CA ALA A 759 -40.80 -2.22 2.32
C ALA A 759 -39.90 -1.42 3.29
N SER A 760 -39.97 -1.74 4.59
CA SER A 760 -39.12 -1.13 5.63
C SER A 760 -37.63 -1.42 5.42
N ASP A 761 -37.28 -2.62 4.94
CA ASP A 761 -35.88 -2.99 4.66
C ASP A 761 -35.30 -2.21 3.47
N ASN A 762 -36.11 -1.94 2.44
CA ASN A 762 -35.69 -1.17 1.27
C ASN A 762 -35.44 0.30 1.63
N LEU A 763 -36.32 0.92 2.43
CA LEU A 763 -36.12 2.28 2.92
C LEU A 763 -34.87 2.39 3.80
N ALA A 764 -34.68 1.42 4.71
CA ALA A 764 -33.49 1.36 5.56
C ALA A 764 -32.20 1.21 4.74
N ALA A 765 -32.24 0.44 3.64
CA ALA A 765 -31.11 0.31 2.72
C ALA A 765 -30.77 1.66 2.03
N TYR A 766 -31.77 2.35 1.47
CA TYR A 766 -31.57 3.68 0.87
C TYR A 766 -30.95 4.69 1.85
N LEU A 767 -31.50 4.80 3.06
CA LEU A 767 -30.99 5.73 4.08
C LEU A 767 -29.60 5.34 4.60
N SER A 768 -29.27 4.05 4.61
CA SER A 768 -27.93 3.58 4.93
C SER A 768 -26.91 4.01 3.88
N GLU A 769 -27.27 3.98 2.58
CA GLU A 769 -26.39 4.46 1.51
C GLU A 769 -26.21 5.98 1.54
N LEU A 770 -27.25 6.75 1.89
CA LEU A 770 -27.09 8.18 2.18
C LEU A 770 -26.16 8.42 3.36
N GLY A 771 -26.33 7.65 4.44
CA GLY A 771 -25.43 7.63 5.60
C GLY A 771 -23.98 7.37 5.20
N ARG A 772 -23.74 6.40 4.32
CA ARG A 772 -22.41 6.05 3.77
C ARG A 772 -21.82 7.21 2.97
N ALA A 773 -22.59 7.83 2.08
CA ALA A 773 -22.16 9.01 1.33
C ALA A 773 -21.75 10.16 2.27
N GLY A 774 -22.57 10.43 3.29
CA GLY A 774 -22.29 11.43 4.31
C GLY A 774 -20.99 11.15 5.08
N CYS A 775 -20.78 9.91 5.51
CA CYS A 775 -19.56 9.48 6.19
C CYS A 775 -18.31 9.72 5.32
N LEU A 776 -18.34 9.27 4.07
CA LEU A 776 -17.21 9.39 3.15
C LEU A 776 -16.77 10.82 2.86
N VAL A 777 -17.71 11.77 2.83
CA VAL A 777 -17.39 13.19 2.63
C VAL A 777 -16.94 13.84 3.94
N LEU A 778 -17.74 13.70 5.01
CA LEU A 778 -17.54 14.46 6.25
C LEU A 778 -16.28 14.02 7.01
N ARG A 779 -15.83 12.78 6.80
CA ARG A 779 -14.58 12.26 7.35
C ARG A 779 -13.35 12.96 6.77
N GLU A 780 -13.45 13.45 5.53
CA GLU A 780 -12.36 14.16 4.86
C GLU A 780 -12.20 15.61 5.34
N LEU A 781 -13.05 16.07 6.26
CA LEU A 781 -12.98 17.41 6.84
C LEU A 781 -11.99 17.46 8.01
N SER A 782 -11.30 18.59 8.14
CA SER A 782 -10.50 18.89 9.33
C SER A 782 -11.40 19.09 10.55
N THR A 783 -10.84 18.96 11.75
CA THR A 783 -11.55 19.25 13.01
C THR A 783 -12.18 20.65 13.02
N ASN A 784 -11.43 21.66 12.53
CA ASN A 784 -11.92 23.04 12.45
C ASN A 784 -13.11 23.16 11.50
N ALA A 785 -13.03 22.56 10.32
CA ALA A 785 -14.12 22.55 9.35
C ALA A 785 -15.37 21.83 9.89
N GLN A 786 -15.21 20.70 10.60
CA GLN A 786 -16.34 20.01 11.23
C GLN A 786 -17.03 20.87 12.31
N MET A 787 -16.27 21.63 13.10
CA MET A 787 -16.83 22.56 14.10
C MET A 787 -17.55 23.74 13.43
N ARG A 788 -16.96 24.33 12.38
CA ARG A 788 -17.57 25.44 11.60
C ARG A 788 -18.87 25.03 10.91
N LEU A 789 -18.95 23.77 10.47
CA LEU A 789 -20.15 23.16 9.90
C LEU A 789 -21.18 22.72 10.94
N ASP A 790 -20.91 22.88 12.24
CA ASP A 790 -21.87 22.61 13.33
C ASP A 790 -22.30 21.14 13.33
N LEU A 791 -21.37 20.21 13.06
CA LEU A 791 -21.69 18.78 12.87
C LEU A 791 -22.25 18.11 14.12
N ASP A 792 -21.88 18.60 15.30
CA ASP A 792 -22.47 18.24 16.59
C ASP A 792 -23.98 18.53 16.67
N ASN A 793 -24.46 19.54 15.96
CA ASN A 793 -25.90 19.78 15.83
C ASN A 793 -26.49 19.02 14.64
N ARG A 794 -25.71 18.80 13.57
CA ARG A 794 -26.17 18.09 12.37
C ARG A 794 -26.34 16.59 12.59
N VAL A 795 -25.61 15.97 13.52
CA VAL A 795 -25.78 14.53 13.84
C VAL A 795 -27.20 14.23 14.31
N VAL A 796 -27.87 15.20 14.96
CA VAL A 796 -29.28 15.07 15.38
C VAL A 796 -30.24 15.69 14.35
N GLY A 797 -29.90 16.86 13.79
CA GLY A 797 -30.78 17.60 12.89
C GLY A 797 -30.75 17.16 11.42
N CYS A 798 -29.85 16.25 11.03
CA CYS A 798 -29.63 15.80 9.64
C CYS A 798 -29.58 16.98 8.64
N PHE A 799 -28.71 17.97 8.91
CA PHE A 799 -28.55 19.19 8.11
C PHE A 799 -29.75 20.17 8.07
N ASN A 800 -30.82 19.96 8.85
CA ASN A 800 -31.90 20.95 8.95
C ASN A 800 -31.55 22.13 9.86
N ASN A 801 -31.91 23.35 9.42
CA ASN A 801 -31.82 24.57 10.21
C ASN A 801 -32.90 24.60 11.29
N VAL A 802 -32.58 24.08 12.46
CA VAL A 802 -33.42 24.27 13.65
C VAL A 802 -33.04 25.63 14.24
N ARG A 803 -34.01 26.53 14.47
CA ARG A 803 -33.76 27.80 15.19
C ARG A 803 -33.80 27.53 16.69
N TRP A 804 -32.69 27.79 17.37
CA TRP A 804 -32.52 27.46 18.78
C TRP A 804 -32.94 28.70 19.58
N GLY A 805 -33.91 28.55 20.48
CA GLY A 805 -34.31 29.61 21.39
C GLY A 805 -33.15 29.96 22.34
N SER A 806 -33.11 31.21 22.78
CA SER A 806 -32.04 31.80 23.62
C SER A 806 -31.95 31.24 25.06
N TYR A 807 -32.61 30.13 25.37
CA TYR A 807 -32.53 29.44 26.65
C TYR A 807 -32.50 27.93 26.43
N GLU A 808 -31.38 27.32 26.83
CA GLU A 808 -31.18 25.93 27.24
C GLU A 808 -32.34 24.95 26.91
N THR A 809 -32.29 24.30 25.75
CA THR A 809 -32.65 22.88 25.53
C THR A 809 -32.67 22.55 24.04
N PRO A 810 -31.57 22.01 23.48
CA PRO A 810 -31.62 21.35 22.18
C PRO A 810 -32.26 19.97 22.38
N LEU A 811 -33.51 19.84 21.96
CA LEU A 811 -34.08 18.53 21.66
C LEU A 811 -34.62 18.61 20.24
N VAL A 812 -34.08 17.80 19.35
CA VAL A 812 -34.79 17.37 18.15
C VAL A 812 -35.09 15.90 18.39
N ARG A 813 -36.37 15.54 18.44
CA ARG A 813 -36.75 14.12 18.57
C ARG A 813 -36.85 13.54 17.17
N LEU A 814 -36.18 12.40 16.92
CA LEU A 814 -36.38 11.63 15.70
C LEU A 814 -37.67 10.82 15.88
N ARG A 815 -38.69 11.09 15.05
CA ARG A 815 -39.95 10.34 15.06
C ARG A 815 -39.78 8.96 14.43
N ASP A 816 -39.18 8.96 13.25
CA ASP A 816 -39.03 7.79 12.40
C ASP A 816 -37.62 7.23 12.63
N MET A 817 -37.55 6.00 13.13
CA MET A 817 -36.29 5.39 13.60
C MET A 817 -35.29 5.20 12.46
N GLU A 818 -35.77 5.01 11.24
CA GLU A 818 -34.99 4.86 10.01
C GLU A 818 -33.98 6.01 9.80
N LEU A 819 -34.28 7.21 10.32
CA LEU A 819 -33.41 8.38 10.23
C LEU A 819 -32.08 8.24 11.00
N TYR A 820 -31.99 7.32 11.97
CA TYR A 820 -30.73 7.03 12.65
C TYR A 820 -29.63 6.54 11.68
N ALA A 821 -29.97 6.02 10.50
CA ALA A 821 -28.99 5.70 9.46
C ALA A 821 -28.21 6.94 8.98
N LEU A 822 -28.86 8.11 8.92
CA LEU A 822 -28.24 9.38 8.54
C LEU A 822 -27.34 9.91 9.66
N SER A 823 -27.83 9.87 10.91
CA SER A 823 -27.05 10.22 12.11
C SER A 823 -25.82 9.35 12.27
N ARG A 824 -25.93 8.04 11.95
CA ARG A 824 -24.81 7.11 11.93
C ARG A 824 -23.69 7.58 11.00
N GLY A 825 -24.02 7.99 9.77
CA GLY A 825 -23.04 8.48 8.81
C GLY A 825 -22.23 9.68 9.34
N ILE A 826 -22.91 10.61 10.02
CA ILE A 826 -22.26 11.78 10.64
C ILE A 826 -21.41 11.33 11.84
N ALA A 827 -21.95 10.49 12.73
CA ALA A 827 -21.24 10.01 13.91
C ALA A 827 -19.97 9.20 13.58
N GLU A 828 -19.99 8.41 12.50
CA GLU A 828 -18.80 7.71 11.97
C GLU A 828 -17.71 8.70 11.54
N ALA A 829 -18.08 9.79 10.87
CA ALA A 829 -17.15 10.81 10.36
C ALA A 829 -16.61 11.79 11.42
N MET A 830 -17.33 12.01 12.53
CA MET A 830 -16.94 13.03 13.51
C MET A 830 -15.55 12.75 14.14
N HIS A 831 -14.72 13.78 14.21
CA HIS A 831 -13.47 13.77 14.98
C HIS A 831 -13.74 13.79 16.49
N LEU A 832 -12.76 13.31 17.26
CA LEU A 832 -12.77 13.32 18.73
C LEU A 832 -13.15 14.69 19.31
N SER A 833 -12.53 15.77 18.81
CA SER A 833 -12.79 17.12 19.32
C SER A 833 -14.20 17.62 18.99
N THR A 834 -14.74 17.27 17.82
CA THR A 834 -16.11 17.64 17.43
C THR A 834 -17.14 16.92 18.31
N VAL A 835 -16.89 15.67 18.72
CA VAL A 835 -17.77 14.97 19.67
C VAL A 835 -17.82 15.69 21.02
N THR A 836 -16.75 16.37 21.43
CA THR A 836 -16.73 17.10 22.71
C THR A 836 -17.53 18.41 22.71
N THR A 837 -17.92 18.93 21.54
CA THR A 837 -18.77 20.13 21.45
C THR A 837 -20.26 19.81 21.54
N LEU A 838 -20.64 18.53 21.43
CA LEU A 838 -22.02 18.08 21.61
C LEU A 838 -22.60 18.61 22.92
N THR A 839 -23.78 19.22 22.82
CA THR A 839 -24.53 19.63 24.00
C THR A 839 -24.84 18.41 24.88
N GLY A 840 -24.78 18.59 26.20
CA GLY A 840 -24.98 17.49 27.14
C GLY A 840 -26.29 16.71 26.92
N ILE A 841 -27.35 17.39 26.50
CA ILE A 841 -28.66 16.76 26.22
C ILE A 841 -28.62 15.93 24.93
N ASN A 842 -28.03 16.45 23.84
CA ASN A 842 -27.90 15.69 22.59
C ASN A 842 -27.03 14.44 22.79
N PHE A 843 -25.93 14.57 23.53
CA PHE A 843 -25.06 13.45 23.88
C PHE A 843 -25.81 12.40 24.70
N LEU A 844 -26.56 12.82 25.74
CA LEU A 844 -27.38 11.91 26.55
C LEU A 844 -28.42 11.16 25.71
N ASN A 845 -29.12 11.86 24.81
CA ASN A 845 -30.17 11.29 23.97
C ASN A 845 -29.63 10.32 22.92
N LEU A 846 -28.46 10.57 22.33
CA LEU A 846 -27.86 9.64 21.36
C LEU A 846 -27.35 8.36 22.05
N LEU A 847 -26.93 8.46 23.30
CA LEU A 847 -26.50 7.30 24.09
C LEU A 847 -27.67 6.52 24.70
N THR A 848 -28.66 7.20 25.28
CA THR A 848 -29.69 6.57 26.12
C THR A 848 -31.13 6.93 25.75
N GLY A 849 -31.33 7.78 24.75
CA GLY A 849 -32.66 8.21 24.31
C GLY A 849 -33.47 7.04 23.75
N ASN A 850 -34.77 7.04 24.05
CA ASN A 850 -35.77 6.04 23.67
C ASN A 850 -35.69 4.68 24.41
N LEU A 851 -34.81 4.52 25.41
CA LEU A 851 -34.84 3.32 26.28
C LEU A 851 -36.17 3.23 27.07
N ASP A 852 -36.72 4.38 27.46
CA ASP A 852 -37.97 4.48 28.23
C ASP A 852 -39.24 4.46 27.35
N ASP A 853 -39.12 4.48 26.03
CA ASP A 853 -40.26 4.50 25.10
C ASP A 853 -40.61 3.07 24.64
N PRO A 854 -41.89 2.63 24.73
CA PRO A 854 -42.33 1.28 24.38
C PRO A 854 -42.53 1.09 22.86
N ILE A 855 -41.61 1.62 22.04
CA ILE A 855 -41.74 1.57 20.58
C ILE A 855 -41.36 0.15 20.09
N GLU A 856 -42.25 -0.48 19.31
CA GLU A 856 -41.97 -1.69 18.51
C GLU A 856 -40.92 -1.35 17.42
N ALA A 857 -39.65 -1.31 17.79
CA ALA A 857 -38.58 -0.90 16.90
C ALA A 857 -38.04 -2.07 16.06
N ASN A 858 -37.72 -1.79 14.80
CA ASN A 858 -37.03 -2.75 13.91
C ASN A 858 -35.64 -3.10 14.49
N PRO A 859 -35.31 -4.39 14.71
CA PRO A 859 -34.01 -4.84 15.22
C PRO A 859 -32.78 -4.24 14.55
N ARG A 860 -32.85 -3.99 13.24
CA ARG A 860 -31.76 -3.40 12.45
C ARG A 860 -31.52 -1.95 12.86
N MET A 861 -32.57 -1.20 13.15
CA MET A 861 -32.47 0.21 13.55
C MET A 861 -31.95 0.34 14.97
N GLU A 862 -32.36 -0.55 15.87
CA GLU A 862 -31.80 -0.61 17.23
C GLU A 862 -30.28 -0.90 17.19
N ALA A 863 -29.83 -1.79 16.30
CA ALA A 863 -28.41 -2.06 16.11
C ALA A 863 -27.63 -0.84 15.54
N ILE A 864 -28.24 -0.05 14.65
CA ILE A 864 -27.65 1.21 14.16
C ILE A 864 -27.47 2.20 15.31
N GLN A 865 -28.47 2.35 16.16
CA GLN A 865 -28.38 3.22 17.31
C GLN A 865 -27.36 2.73 18.34
N ASP A 866 -27.28 1.42 18.60
CA ASP A 866 -26.26 0.83 19.48
C ASP A 866 -24.87 1.17 18.94
N TYR A 867 -24.68 1.11 17.63
CA TYR A 867 -23.43 1.47 16.99
C TYR A 867 -23.11 2.97 17.10
N ILE A 868 -24.10 3.86 16.96
CA ILE A 868 -23.92 5.30 17.24
C ILE A 868 -23.47 5.49 18.69
N ALA A 869 -24.14 4.82 19.64
CA ALA A 869 -23.81 4.92 21.05
C ALA A 869 -22.39 4.42 21.35
N PHE A 870 -21.97 3.32 20.72
CA PHE A 870 -20.60 2.82 20.76
C PHE A 870 -19.59 3.85 20.23
N LEU A 871 -19.83 4.45 19.05
CA LEU A 871 -18.94 5.42 18.45
C LEU A 871 -18.78 6.67 19.31
N LEU A 872 -19.90 7.25 19.76
CA LEU A 872 -19.89 8.46 20.58
C LEU A 872 -19.30 8.20 21.96
N ALA A 873 -19.61 7.04 22.56
CA ALA A 873 -18.93 6.60 23.76
C ALA A 873 -17.43 6.52 23.49
N ASN A 874 -16.97 5.77 22.49
CA ASN A 874 -15.55 5.58 22.19
C ASN A 874 -14.79 6.90 21.94
N LYS A 875 -15.40 7.80 21.16
CA LYS A 875 -14.89 9.14 20.83
C LYS A 875 -15.13 10.17 21.94
N PHE A 876 -15.51 9.76 23.14
CA PHE A 876 -15.61 10.68 24.26
C PHE A 876 -14.23 11.00 24.85
N ASN A 877 -13.90 12.30 25.01
CA ASN A 877 -12.67 12.75 25.68
C ASN A 877 -12.98 13.34 27.07
N PRO A 878 -12.61 12.65 28.17
CA PRO A 878 -12.87 13.13 29.54
C PRO A 878 -12.02 14.34 29.95
N ARG A 879 -10.96 14.69 29.20
CA ARG A 879 -10.03 15.80 29.52
C ARG A 879 -10.32 17.10 28.77
N ALA A 880 -11.27 17.10 27.83
CA ALA A 880 -11.54 18.27 26.98
C ALA A 880 -12.23 19.45 27.72
N GLY A 881 -12.69 19.24 28.96
CA GLY A 881 -13.39 20.26 29.76
C GLY A 881 -12.49 21.25 30.50
N GLU A 882 -11.17 21.08 30.51
CA GLU A 882 -10.24 22.01 31.16
C GLU A 882 -9.98 23.25 30.27
N GLY A 883 -11.01 24.07 30.02
CA GLY A 883 -10.81 25.36 29.33
C GLY A 883 -12.02 26.03 28.68
N ILE A 884 -13.10 25.29 28.37
CA ILE A 884 -14.26 25.82 27.64
C ILE A 884 -15.32 26.33 28.63
N ARG A 885 -15.36 27.64 28.87
CA ARG A 885 -16.21 28.30 29.90
C ARG A 885 -17.69 28.48 29.54
N GLU A 886 -18.16 27.99 28.38
CA GLU A 886 -19.48 28.39 27.83
C GLU A 886 -20.49 27.25 27.60
N ILE A 887 -20.24 26.01 28.06
CA ILE A 887 -21.23 24.92 27.94
C ILE A 887 -22.08 24.85 29.23
N PRO A 888 -23.43 24.96 29.17
CA PRO A 888 -24.31 25.07 30.35
C PRO A 888 -24.29 23.87 31.31
N VAL A 889 -23.93 22.68 30.82
CA VAL A 889 -23.70 21.48 31.62
C VAL A 889 -22.42 20.82 31.12
N PRO A 890 -21.39 20.61 31.97
CA PRO A 890 -20.19 19.90 31.54
C PRO A 890 -20.57 18.52 31.00
N ILE A 891 -20.19 18.20 29.75
CA ILE A 891 -20.44 16.88 29.14
C ILE A 891 -19.90 15.72 30.01
N GLN A 892 -18.92 16.01 30.86
CA GLN A 892 -18.42 15.13 31.91
C GLN A 892 -19.49 14.73 32.95
N ALA A 893 -20.33 15.68 33.39
CA ALA A 893 -21.43 15.39 34.32
C ALA A 893 -22.50 14.51 33.66
N VAL A 894 -22.72 14.69 32.35
CA VAL A 894 -23.60 13.82 31.55
C VAL A 894 -23.03 12.42 31.43
N TRP A 895 -21.74 12.27 31.15
CA TRP A 895 -21.09 10.95 31.10
C TRP A 895 -21.24 10.20 32.44
N THR A 896 -21.04 10.88 33.57
CA THR A 896 -21.28 10.30 34.90
C THR A 896 -22.74 9.89 35.08
N THR A 897 -23.70 10.68 34.58
CA THR A 897 -25.13 10.35 34.63
C THR A 897 -25.46 9.10 33.80
N VAL A 898 -24.87 8.96 32.61
CA VAL A 898 -25.01 7.77 31.76
C VAL A 898 -24.48 6.53 32.48
N LEU A 899 -23.27 6.61 33.05
CA LEU A 899 -22.70 5.50 33.81
C LEU A 899 -23.53 5.14 35.04
N ALA A 900 -24.03 6.13 35.80
CA ALA A 900 -24.90 5.89 36.94
C ALA A 900 -26.21 5.20 36.54
N ARG A 901 -26.81 5.59 35.40
CA ARG A 901 -28.00 4.93 34.84
C ARG A 901 -27.73 3.47 34.48
N ILE A 902 -26.59 3.20 33.81
CA ILE A 902 -26.17 1.83 33.50
C ILE A 902 -25.99 1.03 34.79
N GLU A 903 -25.29 1.59 35.78
CA GLU A 903 -25.06 0.90 37.05
C GLU A 903 -26.37 0.60 37.80
N GLN A 904 -27.31 1.55 37.83
CA GLN A 904 -28.62 1.36 38.45
C GLN A 904 -29.42 0.26 37.76
N GLY A 905 -29.47 0.27 36.42
CA GLY A 905 -30.16 -0.78 35.65
C GLY A 905 -29.54 -2.16 35.90
N LEU A 906 -28.21 -2.28 35.80
CA LEU A 906 -27.52 -3.56 36.00
C LEU A 906 -27.59 -4.07 37.46
N LYS A 907 -27.89 -3.20 38.44
CA LYS A 907 -28.18 -3.60 39.83
C LYS A 907 -29.59 -4.17 40.01
N GLN A 908 -30.53 -3.83 39.15
CA GLN A 908 -31.93 -4.28 39.16
C GLN A 908 -32.33 -4.87 37.80
N PRO A 909 -31.65 -5.95 37.35
CA PRO A 909 -31.82 -6.49 35.99
C PRO A 909 -33.23 -7.05 35.72
N GLU A 910 -34.03 -7.31 36.75
CA GLU A 910 -35.43 -7.74 36.64
C GLU A 910 -36.34 -6.71 35.97
N PHE A 911 -35.94 -5.44 35.91
CA PHE A 911 -36.67 -4.37 35.22
C PHE A 911 -36.10 -4.01 33.85
N LEU A 912 -35.05 -4.71 33.40
CA LEU A 912 -34.40 -4.43 32.12
C LEU A 912 -34.84 -5.40 31.02
N GLU A 913 -34.98 -4.87 29.80
CA GLU A 913 -35.16 -5.67 28.59
C GLU A 913 -33.82 -5.96 27.88
N LEU A 914 -33.75 -7.03 27.08
CA LEU A 914 -32.55 -7.41 26.33
C LEU A 914 -32.01 -6.28 25.41
N ARG A 915 -32.90 -5.43 24.87
CA ARG A 915 -32.50 -4.26 24.07
C ARG A 915 -31.70 -3.23 24.86
N GLU A 916 -32.01 -3.06 26.15
CA GLU A 916 -31.31 -2.13 27.03
C GLU A 916 -29.92 -2.66 27.37
N PHE A 917 -29.79 -3.99 27.59
CA PHE A 917 -28.50 -4.65 27.74
C PHE A 917 -27.60 -4.46 26.50
N CYS A 918 -28.15 -4.54 25.28
CA CYS A 918 -27.39 -4.23 24.07
C CYS A 918 -26.88 -2.80 24.05
N ARG A 919 -27.73 -1.83 24.39
CA ARG A 919 -27.31 -0.42 24.45
C ARG A 919 -26.22 -0.19 25.49
N PHE A 920 -26.38 -0.75 26.69
CA PHE A 920 -25.39 -0.65 27.76
C PHE A 920 -24.07 -1.30 27.36
N ALA A 921 -24.11 -2.49 26.75
CA ALA A 921 -22.92 -3.17 26.25
C ALA A 921 -22.20 -2.34 25.17
N ALA A 922 -22.93 -1.69 24.26
CA ALA A 922 -22.34 -0.85 23.23
C ALA A 922 -21.64 0.39 23.80
N ILE A 923 -22.28 1.10 24.75
CA ILE A 923 -21.69 2.26 25.45
C ILE A 923 -20.42 1.84 26.20
N LEU A 924 -20.51 0.76 26.97
CA LEU A 924 -19.38 0.25 27.75
C LEU A 924 -18.26 -0.26 26.84
N ALA A 925 -18.55 -0.90 25.70
CA ALA A 925 -17.53 -1.37 24.77
C ALA A 925 -16.69 -0.20 24.24
N GLY A 926 -17.33 0.93 23.90
CA GLY A 926 -16.62 2.16 23.53
C GLY A 926 -15.77 2.71 24.67
N ALA A 927 -16.26 2.64 25.91
CA ALA A 927 -15.55 3.06 27.12
C ALA A 927 -14.32 2.21 27.47
N TYR A 928 -14.46 0.89 27.39
CA TYR A 928 -13.37 -0.04 27.66
C TYR A 928 -12.27 0.03 26.60
N ALA A 929 -12.62 0.24 25.32
CA ALA A 929 -11.65 0.42 24.24
C ALA A 929 -10.66 1.58 24.48
N ARG A 930 -11.10 2.65 25.16
CA ARG A 930 -10.25 3.77 25.58
C ARG A 930 -9.73 3.68 27.02
N ARG A 931 -9.96 2.56 27.73
CA ARG A 931 -9.62 2.34 29.15
C ARG A 931 -10.14 3.46 30.05
N ASP A 932 -11.44 3.73 29.99
CA ASP A 932 -12.13 4.71 30.81
C ASP A 932 -12.17 4.27 32.29
N LEU A 933 -11.56 5.05 33.19
CA LEU A 933 -11.51 4.71 34.63
C LEU A 933 -12.89 4.76 35.32
N PRO A 934 -13.77 5.75 35.06
CA PRO A 934 -15.12 5.74 35.61
C PRO A 934 -15.92 4.50 35.18
N ALA A 935 -15.86 4.10 33.91
CA ALA A 935 -16.50 2.86 33.46
C ALA A 935 -15.90 1.61 34.15
N ALA A 936 -14.60 1.59 34.42
CA ALA A 936 -13.95 0.50 35.15
C ALA A 936 -14.50 0.31 36.58
N ALA A 937 -14.98 1.38 37.23
CA ALA A 937 -15.60 1.28 38.55
C ALA A 937 -16.88 0.43 38.53
N LEU A 938 -17.54 0.28 37.38
CA LEU A 938 -18.72 -0.57 37.20
C LEU A 938 -18.36 -2.04 36.97
N ALA A 939 -17.07 -2.41 36.88
CA ALA A 939 -16.64 -3.75 36.46
C ALA A 939 -17.32 -4.87 37.26
N SER A 940 -17.38 -4.74 38.59
CA SER A 940 -18.08 -5.71 39.44
C SER A 940 -19.56 -5.85 39.08
N THR A 941 -20.28 -4.74 38.92
CA THR A 941 -21.71 -4.74 38.55
C THR A 941 -21.92 -5.39 37.17
N VAL A 942 -21.07 -5.07 36.20
CA VAL A 942 -21.11 -5.63 34.84
C VAL A 942 -20.84 -7.13 34.86
N SER A 943 -19.80 -7.58 35.55
CA SER A 943 -19.43 -9.00 35.63
C SER A 943 -20.52 -9.88 36.24
N HIS A 944 -21.34 -9.32 37.16
CA HIS A 944 -22.43 -10.04 37.81
C HIS A 944 -23.79 -9.86 37.13
N ALA A 945 -23.92 -8.97 36.15
CA ALA A 945 -25.20 -8.61 35.54
C ALA A 945 -25.92 -9.80 34.92
N ALA A 946 -25.20 -10.65 34.17
CA ALA A 946 -25.78 -11.83 33.54
C ALA A 946 -26.33 -12.81 34.59
N ALA A 947 -25.55 -13.15 35.62
CA ALA A 947 -26.00 -14.08 36.66
C ALA A 947 -27.16 -13.53 37.50
N LYS A 948 -27.18 -12.21 37.76
CA LYS A 948 -28.30 -11.55 38.46
C LYS A 948 -29.58 -11.47 37.65
N SER A 949 -29.52 -11.61 36.32
CA SER A 949 -30.69 -11.61 35.43
C SER A 949 -31.50 -12.92 35.47
N GLY A 950 -31.14 -13.85 36.37
CA GLY A 950 -31.79 -15.14 36.51
C GLY A 950 -31.40 -16.13 35.42
N THR A 951 -31.92 -17.36 35.54
CA THR A 951 -31.57 -18.49 34.67
C THR A 951 -32.18 -18.38 33.28
N GLU A 952 -33.22 -17.56 33.12
CA GLU A 952 -33.93 -17.39 31.84
C GLU A 952 -33.29 -16.32 30.93
N MET A 953 -33.06 -15.11 31.43
CA MET A 953 -32.44 -14.03 30.64
C MET A 953 -30.91 -14.02 30.73
N GLY A 954 -30.33 -14.57 31.80
CA GLY A 954 -28.89 -14.56 32.04
C GLY A 954 -28.03 -15.06 30.88
N PRO A 955 -28.36 -16.17 30.18
CA PRO A 955 -27.61 -16.65 29.03
C PRO A 955 -27.55 -15.64 27.86
N TYR A 956 -28.66 -14.94 27.58
CA TYR A 956 -28.72 -13.92 26.54
C TYR A 956 -27.90 -12.69 26.93
N VAL A 957 -28.02 -12.23 28.17
CA VAL A 957 -27.23 -11.12 28.71
C VAL A 957 -25.72 -11.44 28.67
N ALA A 958 -25.33 -12.66 29.04
CA ALA A 958 -23.95 -13.14 28.95
C ALA A 958 -23.38 -13.05 27.53
N ARG A 959 -24.17 -13.46 26.52
CA ARG A 959 -23.80 -13.37 25.09
C ARG A 959 -23.77 -11.93 24.59
N ILE A 960 -24.67 -11.05 25.06
CA ILE A 960 -24.67 -9.62 24.73
C ILE A 960 -23.41 -8.92 25.27
N LEU A 961 -23.05 -9.18 26.53
CA LEU A 961 -21.88 -8.56 27.17
C LEU A 961 -20.55 -8.97 26.50
N SER A 962 -20.53 -10.04 25.70
CA SER A 962 -19.35 -10.39 24.91
C SER A 962 -18.95 -9.29 23.91
N GLN A 963 -19.86 -8.38 23.56
CA GLN A 963 -19.58 -7.25 22.69
C GLN A 963 -18.47 -6.33 23.23
N LEU A 964 -18.28 -6.29 24.56
CA LEU A 964 -17.21 -5.55 25.25
C LEU A 964 -15.79 -5.94 24.79
N PHE A 965 -15.63 -7.14 24.25
CA PHE A 965 -14.36 -7.71 23.83
C PHE A 965 -14.20 -7.75 22.31
N SER A 966 -15.08 -7.10 21.55
CA SER A 966 -15.08 -7.18 20.09
C SER A 966 -13.80 -6.58 19.49
N SER A 967 -13.01 -7.43 18.84
CA SER A 967 -11.76 -7.07 18.16
C SER A 967 -11.96 -6.10 16.98
N PRO A 968 -10.96 -5.27 16.63
CA PRO A 968 -10.94 -4.44 15.41
C PRO A 968 -11.21 -5.21 14.11
N LYS A 969 -11.01 -6.54 14.07
CA LYS A 969 -11.33 -7.39 12.90
C LYS A 969 -12.81 -7.37 12.48
N LYS A 970 -13.72 -6.87 13.32
CA LYS A 970 -15.14 -6.66 12.99
C LYS A 970 -15.48 -5.25 12.48
N GLY A 971 -14.48 -4.38 12.22
CA GLY A 971 -14.68 -3.03 11.66
C GLY A 971 -15.23 -1.98 12.64
N LEU A 972 -15.57 -2.36 13.89
CA LEU A 972 -16.11 -1.44 14.90
C LEU A 972 -15.09 -0.37 15.32
N LEU A 973 -13.82 -0.75 15.49
CA LEU A 973 -12.71 0.14 15.86
C LEU A 973 -11.84 0.49 14.66
N ASP A 974 -12.47 0.78 13.51
CA ASP A 974 -11.73 1.22 12.32
C ASP A 974 -11.05 2.58 12.60
N PRO A 975 -9.70 2.67 12.49
CA PRO A 975 -8.99 3.94 12.66
C PRO A 975 -9.45 5.02 11.68
N ALA A 976 -9.96 4.64 10.50
CA ALA A 976 -10.51 5.58 9.53
C ALA A 976 -11.69 6.37 10.12
N ASN A 977 -12.47 5.77 11.02
CA ASN A 977 -13.60 6.43 11.67
C ASN A 977 -13.20 7.22 12.92
N HIS A 978 -11.92 7.58 13.07
CA HIS A 978 -11.39 8.33 14.22
C HIS A 978 -11.67 7.66 15.57
N THR A 979 -11.76 6.33 15.60
CA THR A 979 -11.98 5.57 16.82
C THR A 979 -10.70 5.47 17.65
N LEU A 980 -10.85 5.42 18.98
CA LEU A 980 -9.75 5.31 19.94
C LEU A 980 -9.60 3.87 20.42
N GLN A 981 -8.43 3.29 20.19
CA GLN A 981 -8.05 1.99 20.73
C GLN A 981 -6.77 2.12 21.55
N LYS A 982 -6.87 2.07 22.89
CA LYS A 982 -5.68 2.09 23.74
C LYS A 982 -4.94 0.74 23.69
N PRO A 983 -3.60 0.74 23.73
CA PRO A 983 -2.83 -0.49 23.82
C PRO A 983 -3.28 -1.37 24.99
N LEU A 984 -3.31 -2.69 24.74
CA LEU A 984 -3.66 -3.73 25.73
C LEU A 984 -5.06 -3.59 26.35
N TYR A 985 -5.98 -2.82 25.76
CA TYR A 985 -7.31 -2.63 26.35
C TYR A 985 -8.09 -3.95 26.52
N LEU A 986 -7.92 -4.92 25.62
CA LEU A 986 -8.59 -6.23 25.70
C LEU A 986 -8.08 -7.05 26.89
N GLN A 987 -6.76 -7.04 27.14
CA GLN A 987 -6.17 -7.69 28.31
C GLN A 987 -6.62 -6.99 29.60
N TRP A 988 -6.63 -5.66 29.58
CA TRP A 988 -7.14 -4.86 30.69
C TRP A 988 -8.63 -5.13 30.96
N ALA A 989 -9.47 -5.18 29.91
CA ALA A 989 -10.89 -5.51 30.03
C ALA A 989 -11.09 -6.92 30.60
N PHE A 990 -10.31 -7.91 30.14
CA PHE A 990 -10.35 -9.27 30.66
C PHE A 990 -10.04 -9.32 32.16
N GLN A 991 -8.96 -8.64 32.60
CA GLN A 991 -8.57 -8.56 34.01
C GLN A 991 -9.64 -7.88 34.89
N GLN A 992 -10.30 -6.84 34.38
CA GLN A 992 -11.33 -6.14 35.14
C GLN A 992 -12.65 -6.90 35.19
N LEU A 993 -13.06 -7.55 34.08
CA LEU A 993 -14.43 -8.03 33.90
C LEU A 993 -14.58 -9.55 33.96
N VAL A 994 -13.57 -10.31 33.55
CA VAL A 994 -13.68 -11.78 33.40
C VAL A 994 -12.92 -12.50 34.51
N GLN A 995 -11.67 -12.08 34.76
CA GLN A 995 -10.81 -12.67 35.78
C GLN A 995 -11.48 -12.79 37.17
N PRO A 996 -12.23 -11.79 37.68
CA PRO A 996 -12.85 -11.89 39.01
C PRO A 996 -13.95 -12.95 39.13
N VAL A 997 -14.54 -13.38 38.00
CA VAL A 997 -15.66 -14.34 37.99
C VAL A 997 -15.26 -15.74 37.51
N LEU A 998 -13.99 -15.97 37.16
CA LEU A 998 -13.50 -17.29 36.73
C LEU A 998 -13.74 -18.38 37.78
N GLY A 999 -13.52 -18.06 39.06
CA GLY A 999 -13.78 -18.97 40.17
C GLY A 999 -15.26 -19.24 40.45
N LEU A 1000 -16.17 -18.39 39.92
CA LEU A 1000 -17.63 -18.57 40.02
C LEU A 1000 -18.18 -19.36 38.84
N ALA A 1001 -17.47 -19.37 37.70
CA ALA A 1001 -17.84 -20.14 36.53
C ALA A 1001 -17.60 -21.65 36.69
N TYR A 1002 -16.59 -22.06 37.48
CA TYR A 1002 -16.26 -23.47 37.67
C TYR A 1002 -15.74 -23.79 39.08
N PRO A 1003 -16.15 -24.91 39.72
CA PRO A 1003 -17.01 -25.99 39.20
C PRO A 1003 -18.48 -25.58 39.05
N LEU A 1004 -19.19 -26.22 38.12
CA LEU A 1004 -20.62 -25.99 37.90
C LEU A 1004 -21.41 -26.41 39.16
N SER A 1005 -22.12 -25.45 39.76
CA SER A 1005 -23.01 -25.57 40.91
C SER A 1005 -24.45 -25.94 40.49
N HIS A 1006 -25.24 -26.44 41.43
CA HIS A 1006 -26.64 -26.83 41.21
C HIS A 1006 -27.63 -25.65 41.07
N ASP A 1007 -27.22 -24.41 41.39
CA ASP A 1007 -28.10 -23.24 41.41
C ASP A 1007 -28.13 -22.47 40.05
N ASP A 1008 -27.73 -23.11 38.94
CA ASP A 1008 -27.70 -22.59 37.55
C ASP A 1008 -26.87 -21.30 37.29
N THR A 1009 -26.44 -20.58 38.32
CA THR A 1009 -25.71 -19.30 38.24
C THR A 1009 -24.28 -19.46 37.72
N SER A 1010 -23.57 -20.51 38.14
CA SER A 1010 -22.22 -20.87 37.65
C SER A 1010 -22.19 -21.16 36.15
N VAL A 1011 -23.31 -21.65 35.60
CA VAL A 1011 -23.48 -21.91 34.17
C VAL A 1011 -23.60 -20.59 33.40
N VAL A 1012 -24.35 -19.62 33.93
CA VAL A 1012 -24.43 -18.28 33.32
C VAL A 1012 -23.06 -17.59 33.32
N TYR A 1013 -22.30 -17.70 34.41
CA TYR A 1013 -20.90 -17.23 34.45
C TYR A 1013 -20.02 -17.95 33.43
N SER A 1014 -20.19 -19.27 33.27
CA SER A 1014 -19.48 -20.04 32.24
C SER A 1014 -19.78 -19.54 30.83
N ILE A 1015 -21.06 -19.28 30.50
CA ILE A 1015 -21.46 -18.72 29.20
C ILE A 1015 -20.82 -17.34 28.99
N TYR A 1016 -20.82 -16.48 30.01
CA TYR A 1016 -20.21 -15.15 29.93
C TYR A 1016 -18.70 -15.22 29.67
N VAL A 1017 -17.97 -16.02 30.46
CA VAL A 1017 -16.52 -16.24 30.27
C VAL A 1017 -16.26 -16.80 28.87
N LEU A 1018 -17.04 -17.78 28.43
CA LEU A 1018 -16.88 -18.44 27.13
C LEU A 1018 -16.97 -17.44 25.97
N HIS A 1019 -18.02 -16.61 25.94
CA HIS A 1019 -18.21 -15.66 24.84
C HIS A 1019 -17.28 -14.44 24.94
N ALA A 1020 -16.85 -14.05 26.14
CA ALA A 1020 -15.80 -13.05 26.30
C ALA A 1020 -14.47 -13.55 25.69
N VAL A 1021 -14.03 -14.75 26.08
CA VAL A 1021 -12.78 -15.36 25.61
C VAL A 1021 -12.79 -15.65 24.12
N LYS A 1022 -13.94 -16.01 23.54
CA LYS A 1022 -14.10 -16.24 22.09
C LYS A 1022 -13.58 -15.07 21.24
N SER A 1023 -13.63 -13.85 21.76
CA SER A 1023 -13.20 -12.63 21.05
C SER A 1023 -11.73 -12.25 21.32
N LEU A 1024 -11.04 -12.99 22.18
CA LEU A 1024 -9.66 -12.73 22.63
C LEU A 1024 -8.66 -13.70 21.98
N SER A 1025 -7.38 -13.31 21.95
CA SER A 1025 -6.26 -14.24 21.67
C SER A 1025 -5.69 -14.82 22.96
N LEU A 1026 -5.07 -16.01 22.89
CA LEU A 1026 -4.47 -16.70 24.04
C LEU A 1026 -3.55 -15.78 24.88
N GLY A 1027 -2.79 -14.90 24.23
CA GLY A 1027 -1.91 -13.95 24.93
C GLY A 1027 -2.63 -12.96 25.87
N HIS A 1028 -3.95 -12.74 25.72
CA HIS A 1028 -4.72 -11.86 26.59
C HIS A 1028 -5.10 -12.50 27.93
N TYR A 1029 -5.15 -13.84 28.00
CA TYR A 1029 -5.62 -14.60 29.17
C TYR A 1029 -4.70 -15.77 29.54
N ALA A 1030 -3.44 -15.76 29.09
CA ALA A 1030 -2.51 -16.88 29.24
C ALA A 1030 -2.35 -17.35 30.69
N ASP A 1031 -2.26 -16.42 31.64
CA ASP A 1031 -2.11 -16.73 33.07
C ASP A 1031 -3.32 -17.47 33.66
N ASP A 1032 -4.51 -17.24 33.08
CA ASP A 1032 -5.78 -17.80 33.52
C ASP A 1032 -6.28 -18.95 32.61
N ALA A 1033 -5.49 -19.32 31.59
CA ALA A 1033 -5.85 -20.33 30.59
C ALA A 1033 -6.22 -21.71 31.20
N PRO A 1034 -5.57 -22.21 32.29
CA PRO A 1034 -6.00 -23.46 32.94
C PRO A 1034 -7.44 -23.44 33.45
N ALA A 1035 -7.92 -22.30 33.96
CA ALA A 1035 -9.30 -22.16 34.41
C ALA A 1035 -10.27 -22.13 33.22
N VAL A 1036 -9.90 -21.42 32.15
CA VAL A 1036 -10.66 -21.37 30.89
C VAL A 1036 -10.80 -22.76 30.26
N VAL A 1037 -9.73 -23.58 30.27
CA VAL A 1037 -9.78 -24.97 29.74
C VAL A 1037 -10.87 -25.79 30.42
N ARG A 1038 -11.03 -25.67 31.74
CA ARG A 1038 -12.07 -26.40 32.49
C ARG A 1038 -13.48 -25.97 32.08
N ILE A 1039 -13.69 -24.66 31.92
CA ILE A 1039 -14.96 -24.07 31.48
C ILE A 1039 -15.29 -24.51 30.04
N VAL A 1040 -14.31 -24.46 29.14
CA VAL A 1040 -14.45 -24.88 27.73
C VAL A 1040 -14.79 -26.38 27.64
N LEU A 1041 -14.12 -27.24 28.40
CA LEU A 1041 -14.43 -28.67 28.44
C LEU A 1041 -15.82 -28.94 29.02
N ALA A 1042 -16.22 -28.24 30.08
CA ALA A 1042 -17.56 -28.34 30.64
C ALA A 1042 -18.63 -27.93 29.61
N ALA A 1043 -18.41 -26.83 28.87
CA ALA A 1043 -19.29 -26.39 27.80
C ALA A 1043 -19.36 -27.40 26.64
N MET A 1044 -18.22 -27.92 26.16
CA MET A 1044 -18.21 -28.94 25.10
C MET A 1044 -18.94 -30.22 25.52
N GLN A 1045 -18.96 -30.56 26.81
CA GLN A 1045 -19.61 -31.78 27.30
C GLN A 1045 -21.10 -31.58 27.60
N LYS A 1046 -21.47 -30.45 28.21
CA LYS A 1046 -22.81 -30.23 28.78
C LYS A 1046 -23.68 -29.23 28.01
N ALA A 1047 -23.10 -28.33 27.22
CA ALA A 1047 -23.90 -27.32 26.53
C ALA A 1047 -24.84 -27.94 25.50
N THR A 1048 -26.09 -27.48 25.52
CA THR A 1048 -27.17 -27.88 24.61
C THR A 1048 -27.33 -26.89 23.45
N ASN A 1049 -26.99 -25.61 23.68
CA ASN A 1049 -26.99 -24.56 22.67
C ASN A 1049 -25.78 -24.68 21.71
N SER A 1050 -26.05 -24.72 20.41
CA SER A 1050 -25.01 -24.88 19.37
C SER A 1050 -24.07 -23.67 19.26
N TYR A 1051 -24.52 -22.44 19.53
CA TYR A 1051 -23.67 -21.24 19.54
C TYR A 1051 -22.64 -21.25 20.67
N ASP A 1052 -23.00 -21.77 21.84
CA ASP A 1052 -22.07 -21.95 22.97
C ASP A 1052 -21.06 -23.07 22.66
N VAL A 1053 -21.52 -24.19 22.07
CA VAL A 1053 -20.64 -25.29 21.64
C VAL A 1053 -19.64 -24.82 20.57
N GLU A 1054 -20.08 -24.02 19.60
CA GLU A 1054 -19.21 -23.44 18.58
C GLU A 1054 -18.11 -22.57 19.20
N ALA A 1055 -18.46 -21.73 20.18
CA ALA A 1055 -17.51 -20.90 20.91
C ALA A 1055 -16.46 -21.77 21.63
N ALA A 1056 -16.92 -22.81 22.35
CA ALA A 1056 -16.05 -23.72 23.07
C ALA A 1056 -15.07 -24.45 22.15
N CYS A 1057 -15.56 -25.04 21.04
CA CYS A 1057 -14.69 -25.69 20.06
C CYS A 1057 -13.66 -24.72 19.46
N GLY A 1058 -14.05 -23.46 19.24
CA GLY A 1058 -13.16 -22.43 18.69
C GLY A 1058 -12.01 -22.10 19.64
N ILE A 1059 -12.33 -21.93 20.92
CA ILE A 1059 -11.34 -21.64 21.96
C ILE A 1059 -10.44 -22.88 22.17
N SER A 1060 -10.97 -24.10 22.14
CA SER A 1060 -10.16 -25.32 22.21
C SER A 1060 -9.11 -25.38 21.11
N LEU A 1061 -9.51 -25.14 19.85
CA LEU A 1061 -8.59 -25.12 18.71
C LEU A 1061 -7.54 -24.01 18.83
N GLN A 1062 -7.95 -22.84 19.32
CA GLN A 1062 -7.03 -21.72 19.57
C GLN A 1062 -5.99 -22.05 20.65
N ILE A 1063 -6.40 -22.68 21.74
CA ILE A 1063 -5.50 -23.11 22.81
C ILE A 1063 -4.56 -24.21 22.30
N LEU A 1064 -5.07 -25.23 21.60
CA LEU A 1064 -4.25 -26.31 21.02
C LEU A 1064 -3.20 -25.79 20.03
N ALA A 1065 -3.48 -24.71 19.30
CA ALA A 1065 -2.54 -24.10 18.39
C ALA A 1065 -1.49 -23.22 19.08
N GLY A 1066 -1.78 -22.71 20.29
CA GLY A 1066 -0.90 -21.78 21.00
C GLY A 1066 -0.10 -22.42 22.13
N ASP A 1067 -0.78 -23.15 23.03
CA ASP A 1067 -0.18 -23.88 24.16
C ASP A 1067 -0.93 -25.21 24.40
N PRO A 1068 -0.59 -26.27 23.67
CA PRO A 1068 -1.26 -27.56 23.79
C PRO A 1068 -1.02 -28.26 25.14
N ALA A 1069 0.03 -27.89 25.88
CA ALA A 1069 0.36 -28.52 27.16
C ALA A 1069 -0.77 -28.35 28.20
N LEU A 1070 -1.58 -27.29 28.08
CA LEU A 1070 -2.75 -27.03 28.90
C LEU A 1070 -3.82 -28.14 28.82
N PHE A 1071 -3.83 -28.94 27.75
CA PHE A 1071 -4.76 -30.08 27.59
C PHE A 1071 -4.16 -31.43 27.99
N ARG A 1072 -2.86 -31.52 28.36
CA ARG A 1072 -2.19 -32.80 28.65
C ARG A 1072 -2.89 -33.59 29.76
N SER A 1073 -3.31 -32.94 30.84
CA SER A 1073 -4.07 -33.56 31.94
C SER A 1073 -5.55 -33.81 31.62
N HIS A 1074 -6.02 -33.37 30.46
CA HIS A 1074 -7.43 -33.36 30.07
C HIS A 1074 -7.72 -34.10 28.75
N VAL A 1075 -6.75 -34.81 28.18
CA VAL A 1075 -6.88 -35.53 26.89
C VAL A 1075 -8.12 -36.42 26.84
N ALA A 1076 -8.34 -37.23 27.88
CA ALA A 1076 -9.51 -38.11 27.99
C ALA A 1076 -10.83 -37.34 27.84
N SER A 1077 -10.92 -36.21 28.55
CA SER A 1077 -12.11 -35.36 28.58
C SER A 1077 -12.32 -34.64 27.26
N LEU A 1078 -11.22 -34.20 26.61
CA LEU A 1078 -11.25 -33.50 25.33
C LEU A 1078 -11.65 -34.45 24.18
N VAL A 1079 -11.08 -35.65 24.13
CA VAL A 1079 -11.44 -36.68 23.13
C VAL A 1079 -12.91 -37.06 23.27
N LYS A 1080 -13.36 -37.37 24.50
CA LYS A 1080 -14.77 -37.69 24.77
C LYS A 1080 -15.70 -36.53 24.39
N ALA A 1081 -15.31 -35.30 24.71
CA ALA A 1081 -16.09 -34.10 24.39
C ALA A 1081 -16.19 -33.86 22.87
N ALA A 1082 -15.08 -33.93 22.12
CA ALA A 1082 -15.07 -33.73 20.68
C ALA A 1082 -15.96 -34.77 19.96
N LYS A 1083 -15.88 -36.04 20.35
CA LYS A 1083 -16.74 -37.10 19.82
C LYS A 1083 -18.22 -36.87 20.12
N SER A 1084 -18.54 -36.50 21.37
CA SER A 1084 -19.91 -36.18 21.79
C SER A 1084 -20.48 -34.98 21.03
N VAL A 1085 -19.69 -33.92 20.85
CA VAL A 1085 -20.09 -32.72 20.08
C VAL A 1085 -20.39 -33.07 18.64
N TYR A 1086 -19.55 -33.88 17.99
CA TYR A 1086 -19.79 -34.34 16.62
C TYR A 1086 -21.13 -35.09 16.50
N ASN A 1087 -21.36 -36.09 17.36
CA ASN A 1087 -22.57 -36.90 17.33
C ASN A 1087 -23.83 -36.09 17.60
N ARG A 1088 -23.81 -35.19 18.59
CA ARG A 1088 -24.95 -34.31 18.92
C ARG A 1088 -25.28 -33.29 17.83
N SER A 1089 -24.35 -33.04 16.90
CA SER A 1089 -24.50 -32.06 15.82
C SER A 1089 -24.90 -32.68 14.48
N LEU A 1090 -25.19 -33.99 14.41
CA LEU A 1090 -25.61 -34.68 13.19
C LEU A 1090 -27.06 -34.30 12.77
N PRO A 1091 -27.36 -34.22 11.46
CA PRO A 1091 -28.70 -33.93 10.97
C PRO A 1091 -29.63 -35.16 11.03
N GLY A 1092 -30.58 -35.18 11.98
CA GLY A 1092 -31.66 -36.17 12.13
C GLY A 1092 -32.79 -35.67 13.05
N PRO A 1093 -33.97 -36.33 13.11
CA PRO A 1093 -34.94 -36.05 14.18
C PRO A 1093 -34.24 -36.33 15.50
N ALA A 1094 -34.40 -35.46 16.50
CA ALA A 1094 -33.70 -35.58 17.77
C ALA A 1094 -33.94 -36.96 18.40
N ILE A 1095 -33.04 -37.91 18.14
CA ILE A 1095 -33.00 -39.16 18.88
C ILE A 1095 -32.45 -38.72 20.25
N TYR A 1096 -33.36 -38.60 21.22
CA TYR A 1096 -32.99 -38.73 22.61
C TYR A 1096 -32.34 -40.10 22.75
N ASP A 1097 -31.02 -40.14 22.68
CA ASP A 1097 -30.27 -41.35 23.02
C ASP A 1097 -30.56 -41.61 24.50
N GLY A 1098 -31.35 -42.64 24.78
CA GLY A 1098 -31.91 -42.98 26.09
C GLY A 1098 -30.89 -43.42 27.15
N THR A 1099 -29.63 -43.01 27.01
CA THR A 1099 -28.54 -43.27 27.95
C THR A 1099 -28.18 -42.04 28.81
N LEU A 1100 -28.76 -40.86 28.52
CA LEU A 1100 -28.77 -39.73 29.46
C LEU A 1100 -30.17 -39.63 30.07
N THR A 1101 -30.30 -40.16 31.29
CA THR A 1101 -31.54 -40.06 32.06
C THR A 1101 -31.92 -38.58 32.24
N ALA A 1102 -33.22 -38.29 32.33
CA ALA A 1102 -33.79 -36.95 32.49
C ALA A 1102 -33.34 -36.17 33.76
N GLN A 1103 -32.36 -36.69 34.52
CA GLN A 1103 -31.70 -36.03 35.63
C GLN A 1103 -30.40 -35.31 35.25
N ASP A 1104 -29.71 -35.69 34.16
CA ASP A 1104 -28.43 -35.07 33.72
C ASP A 1104 -28.61 -33.84 32.81
N ASN A 1105 -29.86 -33.56 32.38
CA ASN A 1105 -30.20 -32.54 31.39
C ASN A 1105 -30.53 -31.16 31.99
N LYS A 1106 -30.26 -30.96 33.30
CA LYS A 1106 -30.58 -29.72 34.03
C LYS A 1106 -29.44 -28.71 34.10
N ASP A 1107 -28.22 -29.10 33.77
CA ASP A 1107 -27.03 -28.28 34.05
C ASP A 1107 -26.72 -27.20 32.99
N TRP A 1108 -27.41 -27.13 31.85
CA TRP A 1108 -27.18 -26.08 30.84
C TRP A 1108 -28.48 -25.56 30.21
N PRO A 1109 -28.73 -24.23 30.19
CA PRO A 1109 -30.00 -23.67 29.77
C PRO A 1109 -30.26 -23.86 28.27
N VAL A 1110 -31.53 -24.08 27.92
CA VAL A 1110 -32.03 -24.17 26.54
C VAL A 1110 -32.63 -22.82 26.14
N ASP A 1111 -32.35 -22.37 24.92
CA ASP A 1111 -32.91 -21.12 24.39
C ASP A 1111 -34.44 -21.26 24.23
N LYS A 1112 -35.20 -20.30 24.79
CA LYS A 1112 -36.66 -20.23 24.63
C LYS A 1112 -37.03 -19.55 23.30
N GLU A 1113 -37.99 -20.13 22.58
CA GLU A 1113 -38.53 -19.60 21.31
C GLU A 1113 -39.03 -18.14 21.42
N GLN A 1114 -39.50 -17.71 22.59
CA GLN A 1114 -40.02 -16.35 22.83
C GLN A 1114 -39.01 -15.23 22.51
N TYR A 1115 -37.70 -15.46 22.70
CA TYR A 1115 -36.66 -14.47 22.40
C TYR A 1115 -36.10 -14.59 20.97
N GLU A 1116 -36.42 -15.66 20.25
CA GLU A 1116 -35.96 -15.91 18.88
C GLU A 1116 -36.85 -15.27 17.80
N GLN A 1117 -38.10 -14.91 18.14
CA GLN A 1117 -39.15 -14.47 17.21
C GLN A 1117 -38.81 -13.18 16.43
N GLY A 1118 -37.83 -12.38 16.86
CA GLY A 1118 -37.41 -11.13 16.21
C GLY A 1118 -36.04 -11.17 15.49
N GLY A 1119 -35.35 -12.32 15.43
CA GLY A 1119 -34.06 -12.45 14.73
C GLY A 1119 -32.84 -11.77 15.37
N ARG A 1120 -33.00 -10.67 16.14
CA ARG A 1120 -31.91 -9.91 16.80
C ARG A 1120 -31.07 -10.75 17.77
N PHE A 1121 -31.73 -11.65 18.51
CA PHE A 1121 -31.12 -12.47 19.58
C PHE A 1121 -31.01 -13.94 19.18
N ARG A 1122 -30.92 -14.23 17.88
CA ARG A 1122 -30.84 -15.60 17.38
C ARG A 1122 -29.42 -16.15 17.49
N TYR A 1123 -29.16 -16.94 18.53
CA TYR A 1123 -27.88 -17.58 18.80
C TYR A 1123 -27.89 -19.07 18.38
N ALA A 1124 -28.14 -19.33 17.10
CA ALA A 1124 -28.39 -20.69 16.61
C ALA A 1124 -27.12 -21.56 16.45
N GLY A 1125 -25.94 -20.96 16.22
CA GLY A 1125 -24.68 -21.67 15.93
C GLY A 1125 -24.70 -22.45 14.60
N ASP A 1126 -23.53 -22.66 13.99
CA ASP A 1126 -23.43 -23.44 12.75
C ASP A 1126 -23.08 -24.90 13.04
N ARG A 1127 -24.07 -25.80 12.96
CA ARG A 1127 -23.90 -27.24 13.21
C ARG A 1127 -22.89 -27.90 12.27
N GLU A 1128 -22.79 -27.46 11.02
CA GLU A 1128 -21.78 -27.98 10.10
C GLU A 1128 -20.38 -27.57 10.55
N LYS A 1129 -20.22 -26.29 10.88
CA LYS A 1129 -18.96 -25.74 11.39
C LYS A 1129 -18.54 -26.41 12.70
N ILE A 1130 -19.47 -26.66 13.61
CA ILE A 1130 -19.23 -27.38 14.87
C ILE A 1130 -18.71 -28.79 14.61
N ARG A 1131 -19.37 -29.57 13.74
CA ARG A 1131 -18.89 -30.92 13.37
C ARG A 1131 -17.48 -30.87 12.81
N ARG A 1132 -17.21 -29.92 11.92
CA ARG A 1132 -15.88 -29.72 11.32
C ARG A 1132 -14.83 -29.37 12.37
N MET A 1133 -15.15 -28.46 13.29
CA MET A 1133 -14.24 -28.04 14.37
C MET A 1133 -13.96 -29.17 15.36
N ALA A 1134 -14.96 -29.98 15.73
CA ALA A 1134 -14.78 -31.14 16.59
C ALA A 1134 -13.82 -32.17 15.97
N LEU A 1135 -13.95 -32.46 14.67
CA LEU A 1135 -13.03 -33.34 13.95
C LEU A 1135 -11.63 -32.73 13.82
N ARG A 1136 -11.53 -31.41 13.60
CA ARG A 1136 -10.24 -30.70 13.63
C ARG A 1136 -9.58 -30.75 15.01
N THR A 1137 -10.35 -30.68 16.09
CA THR A 1137 -9.83 -30.87 17.44
C THR A 1137 -9.18 -32.24 17.55
N LEU A 1138 -9.83 -33.31 17.06
CA LEU A 1138 -9.23 -34.64 17.03
C LEU A 1138 -8.00 -34.69 16.13
N GLU A 1139 -8.05 -34.13 14.92
CA GLU A 1139 -6.93 -34.16 13.96
C GLU A 1139 -5.64 -33.56 14.51
N VAL A 1140 -5.72 -32.47 15.26
CA VAL A 1140 -4.55 -31.70 15.68
C VAL A 1140 -3.82 -32.38 16.86
N LEU A 1141 -4.50 -33.23 17.64
CA LEU A 1141 -3.92 -33.85 18.85
C LEU A 1141 -2.64 -34.67 18.60
N PRO A 1142 -2.58 -35.59 17.60
CA PRO A 1142 -1.36 -36.35 17.29
C PRO A 1142 -0.12 -35.51 16.95
N ALA A 1143 -0.31 -34.28 16.47
CA ALA A 1143 0.79 -33.39 16.10
C ALA A 1143 1.23 -32.47 17.25
N GLN A 1144 0.36 -32.23 18.23
CA GLN A 1144 0.55 -31.24 19.29
C GLN A 1144 0.83 -31.85 20.67
N LEU A 1145 0.55 -33.14 20.87
CA LEU A 1145 0.74 -33.85 22.13
C LEU A 1145 1.59 -35.11 21.94
N ASP A 1146 2.25 -35.54 23.01
CA ASP A 1146 3.10 -36.74 22.98
C ASP A 1146 2.29 -38.00 22.72
N GLU A 1147 2.87 -38.92 21.94
CA GLU A 1147 2.24 -40.19 21.57
C GLU A 1147 1.79 -40.99 22.82
N HIS A 1148 2.60 -40.96 23.90
CA HIS A 1148 2.31 -41.66 25.15
C HIS A 1148 0.97 -41.24 25.78
N ASP A 1149 0.62 -39.96 25.70
CA ASP A 1149 -0.61 -39.40 26.27
C ASP A 1149 -1.85 -39.77 25.43
N LEU A 1150 -1.66 -40.19 24.17
CA LEU A 1150 -2.73 -40.46 23.20
C LEU A 1150 -3.02 -41.95 22.98
N ARG A 1151 -2.05 -42.86 23.25
CA ARG A 1151 -2.18 -44.31 22.97
C ARG A 1151 -3.46 -44.93 23.50
N ALA A 1152 -3.88 -44.56 24.71
CA ALA A 1152 -5.06 -45.10 25.37
C ALA A 1152 -6.39 -44.81 24.62
N TYR A 1153 -6.41 -43.89 23.65
CA TYR A 1153 -7.63 -43.45 22.95
C TYR A 1153 -7.63 -43.78 21.45
N VAL A 1154 -6.55 -44.39 20.92
CA VAL A 1154 -6.33 -44.58 19.47
C VAL A 1154 -7.47 -45.39 18.84
N ASP A 1155 -7.80 -46.55 19.41
CA ASP A 1155 -8.84 -47.42 18.87
C ASP A 1155 -10.22 -46.75 18.95
N GLU A 1156 -10.50 -46.09 20.07
CA GLU A 1156 -11.78 -45.41 20.30
C GLU A 1156 -12.01 -44.22 19.36
N VAL A 1157 -10.94 -43.49 19.00
CA VAL A 1157 -10.97 -42.36 18.05
C VAL A 1157 -11.05 -42.86 16.61
N ARG A 1158 -10.27 -43.88 16.22
CA ARG A 1158 -10.31 -44.45 14.86
C ARG A 1158 -11.69 -44.99 14.52
N VAL A 1159 -12.35 -45.70 15.43
CA VAL A 1159 -13.73 -46.19 15.24
C VAL A 1159 -14.69 -45.03 15.00
N HIS A 1160 -14.56 -43.94 15.76
CA HIS A 1160 -15.40 -42.76 15.57
C HIS A 1160 -15.15 -42.05 14.23
N LEU A 1161 -13.89 -41.89 13.83
CA LEU A 1161 -13.53 -41.26 12.55
C LEU A 1161 -14.03 -42.05 11.35
N CYS A 1162 -14.02 -43.39 11.42
CA CYS A 1162 -14.64 -44.24 10.39
C CYS A 1162 -16.15 -43.97 10.22
N VAL A 1163 -16.86 -43.69 11.32
CA VAL A 1163 -18.27 -43.27 11.25
C VAL A 1163 -18.40 -41.88 10.64
N ALA A 1164 -17.52 -40.94 11.01
CA ALA A 1164 -17.55 -39.55 10.52
C ALA A 1164 -17.23 -39.41 9.01
N LEU A 1165 -16.52 -40.37 8.40
CA LEU A 1165 -16.33 -40.42 6.94
C LEU A 1165 -17.64 -40.58 6.16
N GLY A 1166 -18.71 -41.05 6.82
CA GLY A 1166 -20.06 -41.13 6.26
C GLY A 1166 -20.86 -39.82 6.29
N ASP A 1167 -20.28 -38.69 6.74
CA ASP A 1167 -21.02 -37.41 6.83
C ASP A 1167 -21.52 -36.94 5.46
N LYS A 1168 -22.73 -36.37 5.41
CA LYS A 1168 -23.36 -35.89 4.18
C LYS A 1168 -22.65 -34.67 3.59
N VAL A 1169 -21.92 -33.90 4.41
CA VAL A 1169 -21.20 -32.70 3.98
C VAL A 1169 -19.76 -33.02 3.57
N ARG A 1170 -19.36 -32.60 2.36
CA ARG A 1170 -18.01 -32.86 1.80
C ARG A 1170 -16.88 -32.31 2.67
N ASP A 1171 -17.01 -31.09 3.18
CA ASP A 1171 -15.93 -30.46 3.96
C ASP A 1171 -15.78 -31.07 5.36
N VAL A 1172 -16.85 -31.60 5.93
CA VAL A 1172 -16.78 -32.37 7.19
C VAL A 1172 -16.08 -33.72 6.96
N ARG A 1173 -16.37 -34.41 5.84
CA ARG A 1173 -15.65 -35.64 5.45
C ARG A 1173 -14.15 -35.41 5.26
N ARG A 1174 -13.75 -34.33 4.59
CA ARG A 1174 -12.33 -33.96 4.45
C ARG A 1174 -11.63 -33.78 5.80
N ALA A 1175 -12.32 -33.17 6.78
CA ALA A 1175 -11.77 -33.05 8.13
C ALA A 1175 -11.65 -34.42 8.83
N ALA A 1176 -12.61 -35.33 8.63
CA ALA A 1176 -12.53 -36.70 9.14
C ALA A 1176 -11.38 -37.51 8.49
N GLU A 1177 -11.18 -37.40 7.17
CA GLU A 1177 -10.07 -38.03 6.45
C GLU A 1177 -8.70 -37.55 6.96
N ALA A 1178 -8.56 -36.24 7.13
CA ALA A 1178 -7.33 -35.65 7.67
C ALA A 1178 -7.06 -36.10 9.11
N ALA A 1179 -8.09 -36.11 9.97
CA ALA A 1179 -8.00 -36.66 11.32
C ALA A 1179 -7.62 -38.16 11.31
N GLN A 1180 -8.22 -38.96 10.43
CA GLN A 1180 -7.93 -40.39 10.35
C GLN A 1180 -6.47 -40.63 9.94
N SER A 1181 -5.96 -39.86 8.98
CA SER A 1181 -4.55 -39.92 8.58
C SER A 1181 -3.58 -39.47 9.69
N ALA A 1182 -3.98 -38.56 10.57
CA ALA A 1182 -3.16 -38.14 11.70
C ALA A 1182 -3.08 -39.26 12.76
N TRP A 1183 -4.23 -39.85 13.11
CA TRP A 1183 -4.31 -40.92 14.11
C TRP A 1183 -3.82 -42.29 13.62
N SER A 1184 -3.72 -42.53 12.31
CA SER A 1184 -3.16 -43.78 11.77
C SER A 1184 -1.65 -43.91 12.00
N ARG A 1185 -0.95 -42.82 12.30
CA ARG A 1185 0.51 -42.76 12.53
C ARG A 1185 0.90 -43.09 13.97
N ILE A 1186 -0.05 -43.09 14.91
CA ILE A 1186 0.17 -43.47 16.30
C ILE A 1186 0.17 -44.99 16.41
N SER A 1187 1.20 -45.55 17.05
CA SER A 1187 1.30 -46.98 17.37
C SER A 1187 0.31 -47.35 18.49
N THR A 1188 -0.51 -48.38 18.24
CA THR A 1188 -1.42 -48.97 19.24
C THR A 1188 -0.65 -49.72 20.31
#